data_AF-A0ABD5R4G5-F1
#
_entry.id   AF-A0ABD5R4G5-F1
#
_cell.length_a   1.000
_cell.length_b   1.000
_cell.length_c   1.000
_cell.angle_alpha   90.00
_cell.angle_beta   90.00
_cell.angle_gamma   90.00
#
_symmetry.space_group_name_H-M   'P 1'
#
loop_
_entity.id
_entity.type
_entity.pdbx_description
1 polymer ?
#
loop_
_entity_poly.entity_id
_entity_poly.type
_entity_poly.pdbx_seq_one_letter_code
_entity_poly.pdbx_strand_id
1 'polypeptide(L)'
;MTTREFDGIRLEKLREHVWEIPREGEMNVPARVLASETLLEEIGEDDTLRQLKNATHLPGMVEPALCMPDGHQGYGFPVGGVGAIDARTGCISPGAIGYDINCLSGDSEVLLSHGRRRRIENLFGRFEDERARVAAADGIFDSDIQLFSMTDDRTVYEIETETGDTVTATGDHPFQTSNGMTEVDDLATEDDVFLHPFKGFPDDEPPEFVVLDEDDFADEDPQLVRVLKERDLLPLRSTDDAFHRLLKLVGYHTGDGSFSRSHTCFYGDPADLEAIQHDIEAIGLTPSKIYDRERDHDIDGNEFTRTEYSINSGSNAFKQLLIRLGAPEGRKVESEFTVPDYLHRLTDWQRALYLSAFFGAEMSRPDTVAPKNSYAPSVSHNRVADHRVDGETFMRDLMRHLNELGIRTNALEEVERTETTAGETVRLRFGISTDSDNLIRFFTQIGYRYAHEKQRRGLLVAQYLKRKEQVINERARVAEEARALADGGMATRAIKDRFDQVNDRFIERSLYGGRKGRPRPPADFPDFEQFREQTTVRNNLTISSEVTSITERGKMDVFDIGVTHDAHNFVANGFVVSNCGVRMVRTSLTYDDVRGCEAELVDALFEAIPSGLGGGGVIDGDADAIEGALERGVEWAVSEGYGIESDLTHCEDEGRRPDARPEYVSRKATDRGRNQMGSLGSGNHFLEVQRVTDVFREEVAEAYRLSEGQIVVLIHCGSRGLGHQTCNDYLRRIERDHADLLESLPDKELAAAPAGSELAEEYYGAMGACINFAWVNRQLITHRAREVFGDVFDADPIDDLGMELLYDVAHNIGKKETHEVPVGPDGRPATTEEAVDRADRELYVHRKGATRAFPAGREEVPEAYRSVGQPVIIPGSMGAGSYVLRGGSESMSVSFGSTAHGAGRLMSRTQAKQEFWGGDVRDDLEREQAIYVKAQSGATVAEEAPGVYKDVDEVVRVSDELGIGDTVARTFPVCNIKG
;
A
#
# COMPACT_ATOMS: atom_id res chain seq x y z
N MET A 1 -12.77 -46.59 -2.40
CA MET A 1 -12.67 -45.23 -1.83
C MET A 1 -13.89 -44.44 -2.27
N THR A 2 -14.29 -43.43 -1.50
CA THR A 2 -15.02 -42.28 -2.05
C THR A 2 -13.99 -41.39 -2.73
N THR A 3 -14.31 -40.83 -3.89
CA THR A 3 -13.40 -39.93 -4.64
C THR A 3 -14.13 -38.64 -4.98
N ARG A 4 -13.44 -37.51 -4.86
CA ARG A 4 -13.86 -36.20 -5.39
C ARG A 4 -12.85 -35.77 -6.46
N GLU A 5 -13.26 -34.86 -7.33
CA GLU A 5 -12.43 -34.35 -8.42
C GLU A 5 -12.79 -32.88 -8.65
N PHE A 6 -11.79 -32.01 -8.55
CA PHE A 6 -11.90 -30.56 -8.74
C PHE A 6 -10.77 -30.16 -9.71
N ASP A 7 -11.09 -29.49 -10.83
CA ASP A 7 -10.13 -29.06 -11.86
C ASP A 7 -9.07 -30.08 -12.29
N GLY A 8 -9.49 -31.36 -12.39
CA GLY A 8 -8.66 -32.49 -12.77
C GLY A 8 -7.74 -33.02 -11.66
N ILE A 9 -7.79 -32.43 -10.46
CA ILE A 9 -7.17 -32.96 -9.24
C ILE A 9 -8.14 -33.93 -8.57
N ARG A 10 -7.81 -35.22 -8.63
CA ARG A 10 -8.54 -36.29 -7.96
C ARG A 10 -8.06 -36.43 -6.51
N LEU A 11 -9.02 -36.46 -5.58
CA LEU A 11 -8.79 -36.79 -4.17
C LEU A 11 -9.46 -38.11 -3.80
N GLU A 12 -8.81 -38.90 -2.96
CA GLU A 12 -9.36 -40.13 -2.38
C GLU A 12 -9.63 -39.95 -0.88
N LYS A 13 -10.85 -40.28 -0.42
CA LYS A 13 -11.18 -40.29 1.01
C LYS A 13 -10.48 -41.47 1.68
N LEU A 14 -9.45 -41.19 2.46
CA LEU A 14 -8.72 -42.20 3.25
C LEU A 14 -9.52 -42.60 4.49
N ARG A 15 -10.04 -41.59 5.21
CA ARG A 15 -10.88 -41.73 6.40
C ARG A 15 -11.79 -40.51 6.56
N GLU A 16 -12.55 -40.46 7.65
CA GLU A 16 -13.28 -39.26 8.05
C GLU A 16 -12.34 -38.05 8.11
N HIS A 17 -12.79 -36.95 7.49
CA HIS A 17 -12.11 -35.67 7.24
C HIS A 17 -10.68 -35.71 6.67
N VAL A 18 -10.22 -36.83 6.08
CA VAL A 18 -8.89 -36.91 5.45
C VAL A 18 -8.99 -37.38 4.01
N TRP A 19 -8.60 -36.50 3.11
CA TRP A 19 -8.56 -36.69 1.67
C TRP A 19 -7.12 -36.62 1.19
N GLU A 20 -6.72 -37.52 0.29
CA GLU A 20 -5.37 -37.55 -0.26
C GLU A 20 -5.38 -37.36 -1.77
N ILE A 21 -4.57 -36.42 -2.25
CA ILE A 21 -4.12 -36.33 -3.64
C ILE A 21 -2.97 -37.34 -3.77
N PRO A 22 -3.12 -38.44 -4.53
CA PRO A 22 -2.10 -39.45 -4.65
C PRO A 22 -0.79 -38.90 -5.22
N ARG A 23 0.34 -39.52 -4.85
CA ARG A 23 1.66 -39.18 -5.39
C ARG A 23 1.71 -39.55 -6.88
N GLU A 24 1.84 -38.54 -7.74
CA GLU A 24 1.87 -38.68 -9.20
C GLU A 24 3.03 -37.87 -9.81
N GLY A 25 3.54 -38.29 -10.97
CA GLY A 25 4.57 -37.54 -11.67
C GLY A 25 5.87 -37.39 -10.86
N GLU A 26 6.26 -36.15 -10.61
CA GLU A 26 7.54 -35.78 -9.96
C GLU A 26 7.36 -35.32 -8.49
N MET A 27 6.15 -35.46 -7.93
CA MET A 27 5.86 -35.21 -6.51
C MET A 27 6.79 -36.06 -5.61
N ASN A 28 7.39 -35.48 -4.57
CA ASN A 28 8.21 -36.25 -3.62
C ASN A 28 7.34 -37.07 -2.65
N VAL A 29 6.21 -36.48 -2.23
CA VAL A 29 5.21 -37.04 -1.30
C VAL A 29 3.80 -36.84 -1.89
N PRO A 30 2.76 -37.57 -1.45
CA PRO A 30 1.38 -37.19 -1.74
C PRO A 30 0.99 -35.91 -0.98
N ALA A 31 -0.19 -35.37 -1.25
CA ALA A 31 -0.75 -34.22 -0.54
C ALA A 31 -2.07 -34.58 0.17
N ARG A 32 -2.39 -33.95 1.30
CA ARG A 32 -3.61 -34.22 2.07
C ARG A 32 -4.39 -32.96 2.43
N VAL A 33 -5.71 -33.04 2.30
CA VAL A 33 -6.65 -32.01 2.76
C VAL A 33 -7.40 -32.54 3.99
N LEU A 34 -7.35 -31.77 5.07
CA LEU A 34 -7.97 -32.06 6.35
C LEU A 34 -9.32 -31.31 6.44
N ALA A 35 -10.37 -31.86 5.84
CA ALA A 35 -11.64 -31.15 5.62
C ALA A 35 -12.86 -32.08 5.66
N SER A 36 -13.98 -31.57 6.16
CA SER A 36 -15.30 -32.20 5.98
C SER A 36 -15.73 -32.17 4.51
N GLU A 37 -16.89 -32.74 4.16
CA GLU A 37 -17.37 -32.66 2.77
C GLU A 37 -17.86 -31.26 2.37
N THR A 38 -18.22 -30.40 3.33
CA THR A 38 -18.56 -28.99 3.08
C THR A 38 -17.28 -28.16 2.91
N LEU A 39 -16.36 -28.20 3.88
CA LEU A 39 -15.09 -27.48 3.77
C LEU A 39 -14.25 -27.93 2.56
N LEU A 40 -14.36 -29.19 2.12
CA LEU A 40 -13.70 -29.66 0.89
C LEU A 40 -14.37 -29.14 -0.38
N GLU A 41 -15.69 -28.93 -0.39
CA GLU A 41 -16.37 -28.31 -1.52
C GLU A 41 -15.91 -26.85 -1.64
N GLU A 42 -15.82 -26.10 -0.54
CA GLU A 42 -15.26 -24.73 -0.48
C GLU A 42 -13.75 -24.64 -0.82
N ILE A 43 -12.93 -25.60 -0.36
CA ILE A 43 -11.49 -25.71 -0.72
C ILE A 43 -11.31 -26.12 -2.19
N GLY A 44 -12.35 -26.65 -2.82
CA GLY A 44 -12.35 -27.09 -4.22
C GLY A 44 -12.80 -26.02 -5.23
N GLU A 45 -13.10 -24.79 -4.77
CA GLU A 45 -13.56 -23.68 -5.60
C GLU A 45 -12.42 -22.73 -6.05
N ASP A 46 -11.20 -22.87 -5.51
CA ASP A 46 -10.02 -22.05 -5.82
C ASP A 46 -8.74 -22.89 -6.12
N ASP A 47 -7.60 -22.24 -6.37
CA ASP A 47 -6.35 -22.92 -6.74
C ASP A 47 -5.61 -23.59 -5.54
N THR A 48 -6.21 -23.65 -4.33
CA THR A 48 -5.64 -24.27 -3.11
C THR A 48 -5.11 -25.68 -3.37
N LEU A 49 -5.92 -26.50 -4.07
CA LEU A 49 -5.58 -27.89 -4.35
C LEU A 49 -4.37 -28.01 -5.29
N ARG A 50 -4.17 -27.05 -6.20
CA ARG A 50 -3.00 -26.97 -7.08
C ARG A 50 -1.77 -26.51 -6.31
N GLN A 51 -1.87 -25.45 -5.51
CA GLN A 51 -0.75 -24.97 -4.69
C GLN A 51 -0.26 -26.05 -3.72
N LEU A 52 -1.20 -26.77 -3.09
CA LEU A 52 -0.87 -27.94 -2.25
C LEU A 52 -0.18 -29.06 -3.04
N LYS A 53 -0.60 -29.34 -4.28
CA LYS A 53 0.08 -30.34 -5.15
C LYS A 53 1.48 -29.86 -5.55
N ASN A 54 1.65 -28.59 -5.89
CA ASN A 54 2.94 -27.98 -6.24
C ASN A 54 3.92 -28.11 -5.06
N ALA A 55 3.50 -27.74 -3.85
CA ALA A 55 4.30 -27.81 -2.62
C ALA A 55 5.02 -29.15 -2.39
N THR A 56 4.41 -30.28 -2.78
CA THR A 56 5.00 -31.63 -2.64
C THR A 56 6.29 -31.87 -3.42
N HIS A 57 6.70 -30.97 -4.32
CA HIS A 57 7.92 -31.08 -5.12
C HIS A 57 9.14 -30.47 -4.44
N LEU A 58 8.99 -29.77 -3.29
CA LEU A 58 10.12 -29.25 -2.53
C LEU A 58 11.07 -30.40 -2.06
N PRO A 59 12.39 -30.27 -2.27
CA PRO A 59 13.34 -31.32 -1.90
C PRO A 59 13.33 -31.63 -0.40
N GLY A 60 13.40 -32.93 -0.07
CA GLY A 60 13.51 -33.40 1.31
C GLY A 60 12.24 -33.27 2.15
N MET A 61 11.07 -33.01 1.54
CA MET A 61 9.77 -33.17 2.20
C MET A 61 9.56 -34.63 2.60
N VAL A 62 9.16 -34.89 3.86
CA VAL A 62 9.35 -36.22 4.50
C VAL A 62 8.10 -37.09 4.60
N GLU A 63 6.95 -36.51 4.93
CA GLU A 63 5.62 -37.12 4.85
C GLU A 63 4.68 -36.09 4.13
N PRO A 64 3.39 -36.35 3.89
CA PRO A 64 2.57 -35.54 2.98
C PRO A 64 2.54 -34.03 3.26
N ALA A 65 2.48 -33.21 2.20
CA ALA A 65 2.09 -31.81 2.35
C ALA A 65 0.62 -31.73 2.77
N LEU A 66 0.28 -30.79 3.67
CA LEU A 66 -1.04 -30.73 4.29
C LEU A 66 -1.73 -29.38 4.05
N CYS A 67 -3.05 -29.43 3.88
CA CYS A 67 -3.94 -28.28 3.93
C CYS A 67 -4.91 -28.47 5.12
N MET A 68 -4.96 -27.47 6.01
CA MET A 68 -5.82 -27.40 7.19
C MET A 68 -7.30 -27.10 6.82
N PRO A 69 -8.27 -27.23 7.74
CA PRO A 69 -9.69 -27.10 7.40
C PRO A 69 -10.12 -25.69 6.94
N ASP A 70 -9.37 -24.67 7.33
CA ASP A 70 -9.49 -23.26 6.97
C ASP A 70 -8.79 -22.89 5.64
N GLY A 71 -8.36 -23.90 4.88
CA GLY A 71 -7.60 -23.74 3.64
C GLY A 71 -8.26 -22.84 2.60
N HIS A 72 -7.44 -22.01 1.94
CA HIS A 72 -7.82 -21.16 0.81
C HIS A 72 -6.57 -20.69 0.04
N GLN A 73 -6.77 -20.14 -1.16
CA GLN A 73 -5.71 -19.76 -2.10
C GLN A 73 -4.70 -18.79 -1.47
N GLY A 74 -3.42 -19.00 -1.77
CA GLY A 74 -2.31 -18.20 -1.29
C GLY A 74 -1.24 -17.95 -2.36
N TYR A 75 0.02 -18.20 -2.00
CA TYR A 75 1.21 -17.94 -2.83
C TYR A 75 2.26 -18.98 -2.48
N GLY A 76 2.72 -19.77 -3.45
CA GLY A 76 3.60 -20.93 -3.29
C GLY A 76 2.94 -22.06 -2.51
N PHE A 77 2.74 -21.85 -1.21
CA PHE A 77 1.82 -22.62 -0.38
C PHE A 77 0.44 -21.94 -0.32
N PRO A 78 -0.65 -22.73 -0.24
CA PRO A 78 -1.95 -22.18 0.12
C PRO A 78 -1.94 -21.66 1.56
N VAL A 79 -2.92 -20.83 1.89
CA VAL A 79 -3.25 -20.54 3.29
C VAL A 79 -3.88 -21.80 3.89
N GLY A 80 -3.58 -22.11 5.15
CA GLY A 80 -3.80 -23.46 5.72
C GLY A 80 -2.69 -24.47 5.36
N GLY A 81 -1.63 -24.05 4.65
CA GLY A 81 -0.54 -24.92 4.20
C GLY A 81 0.46 -25.28 5.30
N VAL A 82 0.74 -26.58 5.45
CA VAL A 82 1.82 -27.11 6.32
C VAL A 82 2.70 -28.09 5.54
N GLY A 83 4.01 -27.90 5.60
CA GLY A 83 5.00 -28.75 4.93
C GLY A 83 6.26 -28.93 5.77
N ALA A 84 6.62 -30.18 6.06
CA ALA A 84 7.79 -30.51 6.88
C ALA A 84 8.92 -31.10 6.03
N ILE A 85 10.09 -30.47 6.10
CA ILE A 85 11.23 -30.70 5.20
C ILE A 85 12.50 -30.95 6.02
N ASP A 86 13.26 -32.01 5.71
CA ASP A 86 14.46 -32.40 6.48
C ASP A 86 15.51 -31.26 6.54
N ALA A 87 15.81 -30.78 7.76
CA ALA A 87 16.65 -29.59 7.97
C ALA A 87 18.14 -29.79 7.65
N ARG A 88 18.53 -30.96 7.14
CA ARG A 88 19.92 -31.32 6.80
C ARG A 88 20.11 -31.69 5.32
N THR A 89 19.04 -32.02 4.60
CA THR A 89 19.09 -32.55 3.23
C THR A 89 17.98 -32.03 2.31
N GLY A 90 16.96 -31.36 2.84
CA GLY A 90 15.95 -30.65 2.08
C GLY A 90 16.29 -29.17 1.88
N CYS A 91 15.33 -28.29 2.15
CA CYS A 91 15.45 -26.84 1.97
C CYS A 91 14.60 -26.04 2.98
N ILE A 92 14.82 -24.73 3.02
CA ILE A 92 13.92 -23.75 3.65
C ILE A 92 13.41 -22.78 2.57
N SER A 93 12.10 -22.60 2.46
CA SER A 93 11.45 -21.74 1.47
C SER A 93 10.72 -20.57 2.15
N PRO A 94 11.10 -19.31 1.90
CA PRO A 94 10.32 -18.17 2.34
C PRO A 94 8.97 -18.09 1.61
N GLY A 95 8.86 -18.59 0.38
CA GLY A 95 7.59 -18.70 -0.35
C GLY A 95 6.57 -19.62 0.33
N ALA A 96 7.03 -20.74 0.90
CA ALA A 96 6.23 -21.65 1.72
C ALA A 96 5.81 -21.09 3.11
N ILE A 97 6.33 -19.91 3.48
CA ILE A 97 5.98 -19.16 4.70
C ILE A 97 5.09 -17.96 4.34
N GLY A 98 5.38 -17.33 3.20
CA GLY A 98 4.64 -16.21 2.62
C GLY A 98 5.46 -14.93 2.51
N TYR A 99 5.24 -14.20 1.43
CA TYR A 99 5.34 -12.74 1.43
C TYR A 99 4.06 -12.12 2.00
N ASP A 100 4.14 -10.85 2.41
CA ASP A 100 3.03 -9.90 2.33
C ASP A 100 2.81 -9.42 0.86
N ILE A 101 2.77 -10.40 -0.08
CA ILE A 101 2.37 -10.41 -1.52
C ILE A 101 3.00 -9.38 -2.51
N ASN A 102 3.49 -9.87 -3.67
CA ASN A 102 4.03 -9.07 -4.80
C ASN A 102 3.09 -9.07 -6.01
N CYS A 103 2.93 -7.92 -6.72
CA CYS A 103 1.62 -7.66 -7.36
C CYS A 103 1.49 -6.92 -8.73
N LEU A 104 2.36 -5.98 -9.13
CA LEU A 104 2.15 -5.10 -10.32
C LEU A 104 2.92 -5.53 -11.56
N SER A 105 2.35 -5.36 -12.77
CA SER A 105 3.07 -5.62 -14.03
C SER A 105 4.32 -4.75 -14.20
N GLY A 106 5.38 -5.31 -14.79
CA GLY A 106 6.66 -4.62 -15.01
C GLY A 106 6.59 -3.29 -15.76
N ASP A 107 5.60 -3.12 -16.64
CA ASP A 107 5.38 -1.89 -17.41
C ASP A 107 4.63 -0.78 -16.65
N SER A 108 4.14 -1.05 -15.44
CA SER A 108 3.44 -0.07 -14.59
C SER A 108 4.37 1.09 -14.19
N GLU A 109 3.99 2.32 -14.53
CA GLU A 109 4.73 3.55 -14.26
C GLU A 109 4.48 4.05 -12.82
N VAL A 110 5.46 3.82 -11.94
CA VAL A 110 5.53 4.45 -10.62
C VAL A 110 5.79 5.95 -10.78
N LEU A 111 5.02 6.77 -10.05
CA LEU A 111 5.25 8.21 -9.95
C LEU A 111 6.26 8.51 -8.85
N LEU A 112 7.31 9.25 -9.19
CA LEU A 112 8.46 9.56 -8.34
C LEU A 112 8.52 11.05 -7.95
N SER A 113 9.45 11.38 -7.06
CA SER A 113 9.81 12.75 -6.68
C SER A 113 10.06 13.64 -7.89
N HIS A 114 9.82 14.93 -7.72
CA HIS A 114 9.82 15.95 -8.79
C HIS A 114 8.83 15.69 -9.94
N GLY A 115 7.92 14.71 -9.82
CA GLY A 115 6.99 14.38 -10.91
C GLY A 115 7.67 13.68 -12.09
N ARG A 116 8.73 12.94 -11.81
CA ARG A 116 9.33 11.95 -12.73
C ARG A 116 8.46 10.69 -12.69
N ARG A 117 8.46 9.88 -13.74
CA ARG A 117 7.77 8.58 -13.76
C ARG A 117 8.66 7.51 -14.37
N ARG A 118 8.66 6.32 -13.77
CA ARG A 118 9.56 5.21 -14.10
C ARG A 118 8.76 3.92 -14.02
N ARG A 119 8.89 3.07 -15.03
CA ARG A 119 8.31 1.71 -14.99
C ARG A 119 8.89 0.94 -13.81
N ILE A 120 8.06 0.15 -13.13
CA ILE A 120 8.45 -0.59 -11.94
C ILE A 120 9.60 -1.56 -12.25
N GLU A 121 9.60 -2.26 -13.40
CA GLU A 121 10.73 -3.09 -13.87
C GLU A 121 12.08 -2.33 -13.89
N ASN A 122 12.06 -1.02 -14.17
CA ASN A 122 13.24 -0.15 -14.32
C ASN A 122 13.64 0.58 -13.02
N LEU A 123 13.02 0.24 -11.88
CA LEU A 123 13.52 0.57 -10.53
C LEU A 123 14.55 -0.47 -10.02
N PHE A 124 14.62 -1.65 -10.65
CA PHE A 124 15.62 -2.67 -10.31
C PHE A 124 17.04 -2.10 -10.34
N GLY A 125 17.80 -2.30 -9.25
CA GLY A 125 19.17 -1.84 -9.13
C GLY A 125 19.40 -0.35 -8.85
N ARG A 126 18.35 0.48 -8.71
CA ARG A 126 18.46 1.90 -8.29
C ARG A 126 17.37 2.39 -7.33
N PHE A 127 16.41 1.55 -6.96
CA PHE A 127 15.26 1.96 -6.14
C PHE A 127 15.64 2.63 -4.81
N GLU A 128 16.78 2.27 -4.21
CA GLU A 128 17.26 2.86 -2.94
C GLU A 128 17.68 4.34 -3.07
N ASP A 129 17.99 4.81 -4.29
CA ASP A 129 18.26 6.21 -4.60
C ASP A 129 16.99 6.99 -5.00
N GLU A 130 15.83 6.32 -5.03
CA GLU A 130 14.57 6.84 -5.57
C GLU A 130 13.52 7.08 -4.48
N ARG A 131 12.61 8.03 -4.75
CA ARG A 131 11.51 8.38 -3.85
C ARG A 131 10.19 8.32 -4.62
N ALA A 132 9.26 7.46 -4.18
CA ALA A 132 7.92 7.35 -4.73
C ALA A 132 7.00 8.43 -4.18
N ARG A 133 5.91 8.71 -4.90
CA ARG A 133 4.82 9.57 -4.43
C ARG A 133 3.82 8.74 -3.62
N VAL A 134 3.52 9.21 -2.41
CA VAL A 134 2.64 8.53 -1.43
C VAL A 134 1.42 9.38 -1.15
N ALA A 135 0.24 8.76 -1.14
CA ALA A 135 -1.04 9.42 -0.90
C ALA A 135 -1.53 9.17 0.53
N ALA A 136 -1.26 10.12 1.43
CA ALA A 136 -1.76 10.12 2.81
C ALA A 136 -3.13 10.82 2.89
N ALA A 137 -3.68 11.04 4.09
CA ALA A 137 -4.99 11.71 4.26
C ALA A 137 -4.89 13.24 4.17
N ASP A 138 -3.78 13.79 4.65
CA ASP A 138 -3.46 15.21 4.78
C ASP A 138 -2.81 15.80 3.52
N GLY A 139 -1.98 15.02 2.82
CA GLY A 139 -1.25 15.48 1.65
C GLY A 139 -0.66 14.36 0.78
N ILE A 140 0.18 14.76 -0.18
CA ILE A 140 0.90 13.84 -1.06
C ILE A 140 2.41 14.14 -1.01
N PHE A 141 3.18 13.13 -0.61
CA PHE A 141 4.56 13.28 -0.16
C PHE A 141 5.55 12.51 -1.05
N ASP A 142 6.83 12.87 -0.97
CA ASP A 142 7.94 12.06 -1.50
C ASP A 142 8.42 11.12 -0.38
N SER A 143 8.44 9.82 -0.61
CA SER A 143 8.89 8.81 0.35
C SER A 143 9.90 7.87 -0.29
N ASP A 144 10.97 7.58 0.42
CA ASP A 144 12.08 6.77 -0.07
C ASP A 144 11.59 5.35 -0.35
N ILE A 145 11.97 4.80 -1.51
CA ILE A 145 11.55 3.46 -1.90
C ILE A 145 12.43 2.47 -1.14
N GLN A 146 11.94 2.04 0.02
CA GLN A 146 12.64 1.11 0.88
C GLN A 146 12.42 -0.35 0.51
N LEU A 147 11.55 -0.69 -0.44
CA LEU A 147 11.38 -2.04 -0.96
C LEU A 147 11.29 -2.01 -2.48
N PHE A 148 11.86 -3.02 -3.10
CA PHE A 148 11.52 -3.47 -4.45
C PHE A 148 11.35 -4.98 -4.35
N SER A 149 10.47 -5.58 -5.14
CA SER A 149 10.31 -7.03 -5.26
C SER A 149 10.09 -7.44 -6.72
N MET A 150 10.14 -8.74 -7.01
CA MET A 150 9.83 -9.30 -8.32
C MET A 150 9.32 -10.73 -8.12
N THR A 151 8.42 -11.20 -8.98
CA THR A 151 7.95 -12.59 -9.04
C THR A 151 7.48 -12.89 -10.45
N ASP A 152 8.02 -13.93 -11.06
CA ASP A 152 7.74 -14.29 -12.46
C ASP A 152 6.39 -15.02 -12.61
N ASP A 153 5.82 -14.97 -13.82
CA ASP A 153 4.69 -15.82 -14.27
C ASP A 153 3.40 -15.76 -13.40
N ARG A 154 3.11 -14.67 -12.70
CA ARG A 154 1.84 -14.49 -11.96
C ARG A 154 0.68 -14.16 -12.90
N THR A 155 -0.51 -14.70 -12.65
CA THR A 155 -1.73 -14.31 -13.39
C THR A 155 -2.08 -12.85 -13.07
N VAL A 156 -2.36 -12.06 -14.10
CA VAL A 156 -2.65 -10.63 -13.97
C VAL A 156 -3.88 -10.19 -14.76
N TYR A 157 -4.54 -9.16 -14.26
CA TYR A 157 -5.72 -8.53 -14.85
C TYR A 157 -5.39 -7.07 -15.19
N GLU A 158 -5.79 -6.60 -16.36
CA GLU A 158 -5.80 -5.18 -16.73
C GLU A 158 -7.12 -4.56 -16.28
N ILE A 159 -7.03 -3.56 -15.40
CA ILE A 159 -8.15 -2.73 -14.94
C ILE A 159 -8.19 -1.46 -15.82
N GLU A 160 -9.35 -1.10 -16.38
CA GLU A 160 -9.59 0.16 -17.11
C GLU A 160 -10.70 0.99 -16.45
N THR A 161 -10.41 2.25 -16.15
CA THR A 161 -11.36 3.21 -15.57
C THR A 161 -12.08 4.07 -16.62
N GLU A 162 -13.19 4.72 -16.26
CA GLU A 162 -13.96 5.57 -17.18
C GLU A 162 -13.19 6.80 -17.71
N THR A 163 -12.09 7.16 -17.03
CA THR A 163 -11.13 8.18 -17.47
C THR A 163 -10.06 7.64 -18.42
N GLY A 164 -10.12 6.36 -18.80
CA GLY A 164 -9.15 5.70 -19.66
C GLY A 164 -7.77 5.57 -19.02
N ASP A 165 -7.71 5.51 -17.69
CA ASP A 165 -6.49 5.12 -16.98
C ASP A 165 -6.52 3.63 -16.72
N THR A 166 -5.45 2.95 -17.13
CA THR A 166 -5.27 1.51 -16.97
C THR A 166 -4.10 1.16 -16.06
N VAL A 167 -4.13 -0.04 -15.48
CA VAL A 167 -3.06 -0.67 -14.69
C VAL A 167 -3.22 -2.18 -14.80
N THR A 168 -2.12 -2.93 -14.71
CA THR A 168 -2.14 -4.39 -14.77
C THR A 168 -1.52 -4.96 -13.50
N ALA A 169 -2.25 -5.83 -12.81
CA ALA A 169 -1.92 -6.28 -11.46
C ALA A 169 -2.43 -7.72 -11.20
N THR A 170 -1.87 -8.39 -10.20
CA THR A 170 -2.37 -9.69 -9.73
C THR A 170 -3.72 -9.54 -9.04
N GLY A 171 -4.47 -10.64 -8.99
CA GLY A 171 -5.78 -10.71 -8.32
C GLY A 171 -5.75 -10.24 -6.87
N ASP A 172 -4.69 -10.59 -6.14
CA ASP A 172 -4.44 -10.24 -4.74
C ASP A 172 -3.81 -8.85 -4.51
N HIS A 173 -3.84 -7.94 -5.49
CA HIS A 173 -3.25 -6.61 -5.33
C HIS A 173 -4.23 -5.56 -4.76
N PRO A 174 -4.02 -5.01 -3.54
CA PRO A 174 -4.89 -3.96 -3.02
C PRO A 174 -4.76 -2.61 -3.75
N PHE A 175 -5.92 -2.01 -4.04
CA PHE A 175 -6.16 -0.71 -4.66
C PHE A 175 -6.95 0.20 -3.70
N GLN A 176 -6.50 1.45 -3.49
CA GLN A 176 -7.27 2.42 -2.69
C GLN A 176 -8.58 2.81 -3.41
N THR A 177 -9.70 2.56 -2.76
CA THR A 177 -11.07 2.88 -3.19
C THR A 177 -11.75 3.86 -2.22
N SER A 178 -13.00 4.22 -2.50
CA SER A 178 -13.92 4.84 -1.52
C SER A 178 -13.97 4.11 -0.17
N ASN A 179 -13.68 2.80 -0.19
CA ASN A 179 -13.90 1.84 0.88
C ASN A 179 -12.64 1.39 1.63
N GLY A 180 -11.45 1.91 1.29
CA GLY A 180 -10.18 1.41 1.84
C GLY A 180 -9.36 0.69 0.77
N MET A 181 -8.68 -0.38 1.14
CA MET A 181 -7.70 -1.07 0.30
C MET A 181 -8.31 -2.37 -0.25
N THR A 182 -8.57 -2.41 -1.55
CA THR A 182 -9.45 -3.38 -2.22
C THR A 182 -8.69 -4.18 -3.27
N GLU A 183 -8.65 -5.51 -3.18
CA GLU A 183 -7.88 -6.35 -4.11
C GLU A 183 -8.44 -6.34 -5.55
N VAL A 184 -7.78 -6.95 -6.55
CA VAL A 184 -8.20 -6.89 -7.98
C VAL A 184 -9.25 -7.93 -8.34
N ASP A 185 -9.13 -9.15 -7.80
CA ASP A 185 -10.23 -10.13 -7.76
C ASP A 185 -11.46 -9.56 -7.03
N ASP A 186 -11.22 -8.48 -6.29
CA ASP A 186 -12.15 -7.66 -5.53
C ASP A 186 -12.56 -6.35 -6.20
N LEU A 187 -12.07 -6.00 -7.39
CA LEU A 187 -12.66 -4.87 -8.11
C LEU A 187 -13.81 -5.41 -8.97
N ALA A 188 -14.95 -4.73 -8.96
CA ALA A 188 -15.98 -4.91 -9.96
C ALA A 188 -15.98 -3.74 -10.96
N THR A 189 -16.64 -3.94 -12.10
CA THR A 189 -17.10 -2.79 -12.89
C THR A 189 -18.15 -2.01 -12.10
N GLU A 190 -18.14 -0.68 -12.21
CA GLU A 190 -18.87 0.29 -11.38
C GLU A 190 -18.26 0.59 -9.99
N ASP A 191 -17.17 -0.07 -9.56
CA ASP A 191 -16.43 0.29 -8.33
C ASP A 191 -15.54 1.54 -8.51
N ASP A 192 -15.28 2.24 -7.40
CA ASP A 192 -14.72 3.59 -7.38
C ASP A 192 -13.27 3.61 -6.84
N VAL A 193 -12.27 3.66 -7.73
CA VAL A 193 -10.83 3.66 -7.40
C VAL A 193 -10.23 5.06 -7.36
N PHE A 194 -9.29 5.31 -6.44
CA PHE A 194 -8.60 6.59 -6.34
C PHE A 194 -7.40 6.70 -7.27
N LEU A 195 -7.52 7.63 -8.21
CA LEU A 195 -6.46 8.01 -9.14
C LEU A 195 -5.81 9.32 -8.71
N HIS A 196 -4.49 9.35 -8.57
CA HIS A 196 -3.72 10.59 -8.62
C HIS A 196 -3.46 10.97 -10.10
N PRO A 197 -4.16 11.97 -10.70
CA PRO A 197 -4.20 12.09 -12.16
C PRO A 197 -2.95 12.72 -12.79
N PHE A 198 -2.06 13.30 -11.98
CA PHE A 198 -0.80 13.87 -12.45
C PHE A 198 0.21 12.73 -12.70
N LYS A 199 0.61 12.56 -13.96
CA LYS A 199 1.55 11.53 -14.42
C LYS A 199 2.98 12.06 -14.63
N GLY A 200 3.16 13.37 -14.77
CA GLY A 200 4.47 13.98 -14.99
C GLY A 200 5.12 13.59 -16.32
N PHE A 201 6.44 13.44 -16.32
CA PHE A 201 7.25 13.08 -17.49
C PHE A 201 8.13 11.85 -17.20
N PRO A 202 8.55 11.08 -18.23
CA PRO A 202 9.54 10.01 -18.09
C PRO A 202 10.77 10.46 -17.30
N ASP A 203 11.31 9.55 -16.48
CA ASP A 203 12.55 9.74 -15.72
C ASP A 203 13.80 9.62 -16.60
N ASP A 204 13.87 10.46 -17.62
CA ASP A 204 15.03 10.58 -18.51
C ASP A 204 16.25 11.09 -17.73
N GLU A 205 17.40 10.44 -17.94
CA GLU A 205 18.63 10.73 -17.21
C GLU A 205 19.15 12.14 -17.54
N PRO A 206 19.28 13.04 -16.54
CA PRO A 206 19.68 14.42 -16.81
C PRO A 206 21.16 14.51 -17.22
N PRO A 207 21.50 15.25 -18.30
CA PRO A 207 22.87 15.39 -18.73
C PRO A 207 23.68 16.18 -17.70
N GLU A 208 24.74 15.58 -17.16
CA GLU A 208 25.55 16.21 -16.12
C GLU A 208 26.35 17.40 -16.65
N PHE A 209 26.17 18.57 -16.02
CA PHE A 209 27.02 19.73 -16.18
C PHE A 209 26.97 20.64 -14.95
N VAL A 210 28.05 21.39 -14.72
CA VAL A 210 28.05 22.50 -13.76
C VAL A 210 27.18 23.64 -14.31
N VAL A 211 26.19 24.03 -13.52
CA VAL A 211 25.27 25.15 -13.77
C VAL A 211 25.86 26.45 -13.25
N LEU A 212 26.47 26.41 -12.06
CA LEU A 212 27.20 27.52 -11.42
C LEU A 212 28.39 26.99 -10.61
N ASP A 213 29.52 27.69 -10.62
CA ASP A 213 30.66 27.42 -9.73
C ASP A 213 31.16 28.67 -8.97
N GLU A 214 32.39 28.63 -8.44
CA GLU A 214 32.96 29.71 -7.63
C GLU A 214 33.33 30.95 -8.46
N ASP A 215 33.64 30.80 -9.75
CA ASP A 215 34.03 31.91 -10.62
C ASP A 215 32.82 32.80 -10.98
N ASP A 216 31.60 32.24 -10.99
CA ASP A 216 30.32 32.98 -11.15
C ASP A 216 30.04 33.97 -10.00
N PHE A 217 30.76 33.84 -8.87
CA PHE A 217 30.65 34.69 -7.69
C PHE A 217 31.98 35.42 -7.36
N ALA A 218 32.89 35.54 -8.33
CA ALA A 218 34.19 36.19 -8.15
C ALA A 218 34.14 37.71 -7.84
N ASP A 219 32.97 38.33 -7.97
CA ASP A 219 32.64 39.72 -7.62
C ASP A 219 31.96 39.88 -6.24
N GLU A 220 31.61 38.78 -5.57
CA GLU A 220 30.92 38.75 -4.27
C GLU A 220 31.87 38.60 -3.06
N ASP A 221 31.30 38.67 -1.85
CA ASP A 221 32.04 38.43 -0.61
C ASP A 221 32.50 36.96 -0.51
N PRO A 222 33.78 36.64 -0.26
CA PRO A 222 34.24 35.27 -0.04
C PRO A 222 33.50 34.50 1.08
N GLN A 223 32.90 35.21 2.05
CA GLN A 223 32.03 34.61 3.06
C GLN A 223 30.70 34.12 2.46
N LEU A 224 30.18 34.76 1.40
CA LEU A 224 29.00 34.33 0.66
C LEU A 224 29.26 33.03 -0.10
N VAL A 225 30.37 32.97 -0.85
CA VAL A 225 30.80 31.76 -1.58
C VAL A 225 31.01 30.60 -0.61
N ARG A 226 31.64 30.86 0.54
CA ARG A 226 31.77 29.87 1.62
C ARG A 226 30.41 29.36 2.15
N VAL A 227 29.44 30.24 2.36
CA VAL A 227 28.10 29.88 2.86
C VAL A 227 27.31 28.98 1.90
N LEU A 228 27.57 29.09 0.59
CA LEU A 228 27.03 28.19 -0.44
C LEU A 228 27.76 26.83 -0.45
N LYS A 229 29.10 26.84 -0.35
CA LYS A 229 29.92 25.61 -0.28
C LYS A 229 29.70 24.80 0.99
N GLU A 230 29.40 25.44 2.11
CA GLU A 230 28.98 24.79 3.37
C GLU A 230 27.55 24.22 3.33
N ARG A 231 26.90 24.21 2.15
CA ARG A 231 25.59 23.62 1.87
C ARG A 231 25.60 22.75 0.61
N ASP A 232 26.79 22.46 0.07
CA ASP A 232 26.97 21.76 -1.21
C ASP A 232 26.26 22.42 -2.39
N LEU A 233 26.01 23.74 -2.32
CA LEU A 233 25.37 24.55 -3.38
C LEU A 233 26.36 25.13 -4.40
N LEU A 234 27.67 24.84 -4.28
CA LEU A 234 28.70 25.15 -5.27
C LEU A 234 29.83 24.09 -5.26
N PRO A 235 30.26 23.56 -6.42
CA PRO A 235 29.70 23.79 -7.77
C PRO A 235 28.36 23.07 -7.94
N LEU A 236 27.32 23.83 -8.31
CA LEU A 236 25.96 23.32 -8.49
C LEU A 236 25.84 22.63 -9.85
N ARG A 237 25.37 21.39 -9.88
CA ARG A 237 25.23 20.58 -11.10
C ARG A 237 23.77 20.44 -11.51
N SER A 238 23.55 20.17 -12.80
CA SER A 238 22.24 19.88 -13.38
C SER A 238 21.57 18.62 -12.79
N THR A 239 22.35 17.77 -12.11
CA THR A 239 21.94 16.49 -11.51
C THR A 239 21.51 16.61 -10.04
N ASP A 240 21.80 17.72 -9.36
CA ASP A 240 21.65 17.81 -7.91
C ASP A 240 20.19 18.06 -7.50
N ASP A 241 19.70 17.38 -6.46
CA ASP A 241 18.33 17.61 -5.94
C ASP A 241 18.11 19.08 -5.56
N ALA A 242 19.13 19.73 -5.00
CA ALA A 242 19.11 21.16 -4.72
C ALA A 242 18.89 22.02 -5.97
N PHE A 243 19.46 21.65 -7.12
CA PHE A 243 19.18 22.34 -8.39
C PHE A 243 17.73 22.10 -8.85
N HIS A 244 17.16 20.90 -8.68
CA HIS A 244 15.76 20.62 -9.03
C HIS A 244 14.78 21.43 -8.16
N ARG A 245 15.12 21.66 -6.89
CA ARG A 245 14.40 22.60 -6.00
C ARG A 245 14.54 24.05 -6.48
N LEU A 246 15.78 24.49 -6.73
CA LEU A 246 16.07 25.82 -7.24
C LEU A 246 15.39 26.11 -8.58
N LEU A 247 15.21 25.15 -9.48
CA LEU A 247 14.41 25.30 -10.72
C LEU A 247 12.96 25.72 -10.43
N LYS A 248 12.31 25.07 -9.45
CA LYS A 248 10.94 25.43 -9.03
C LYS A 248 10.94 26.83 -8.40
N LEU A 249 11.91 27.11 -7.51
CA LEU A 249 12.02 28.40 -6.81
C LEU A 249 12.27 29.57 -7.77
N VAL A 250 13.16 29.43 -8.76
CA VAL A 250 13.45 30.45 -9.78
C VAL A 250 12.26 30.62 -10.73
N GLY A 251 11.59 29.52 -11.13
CA GLY A 251 10.38 29.55 -11.95
C GLY A 251 9.25 30.36 -11.28
N TYR A 252 8.93 30.05 -10.03
CA TYR A 252 7.94 30.81 -9.26
C TYR A 252 8.39 32.25 -8.99
N HIS A 253 9.66 32.46 -8.64
CA HIS A 253 10.19 33.79 -8.36
C HIS A 253 10.08 34.71 -9.59
N THR A 254 10.25 34.17 -10.79
CA THR A 254 10.05 34.92 -12.05
C THR A 254 8.63 35.49 -12.16
N GLY A 255 7.61 34.82 -11.60
CA GLY A 255 6.22 35.29 -11.51
C GLY A 255 5.91 36.10 -10.24
N ASP A 256 5.71 35.44 -9.10
CA ASP A 256 5.28 36.05 -7.82
C ASP A 256 6.42 36.19 -6.78
N GLY A 257 7.67 36.29 -7.24
CA GLY A 257 8.83 36.66 -6.41
C GLY A 257 9.22 38.15 -6.45
N SER A 258 10.03 38.58 -5.49
CA SER A 258 10.76 39.86 -5.52
C SER A 258 12.03 39.80 -4.66
N PHE A 259 12.85 40.87 -4.70
CA PHE A 259 14.01 41.04 -3.83
C PHE A 259 13.93 42.38 -3.08
N SER A 260 14.34 42.41 -1.80
CA SER A 260 14.45 43.66 -1.03
C SER A 260 15.73 43.70 -0.18
N ARG A 261 16.68 44.55 -0.58
CA ARG A 261 18.05 44.65 -0.03
C ARG A 261 18.76 43.28 0.00
N SER A 262 18.69 42.58 1.14
CA SER A 262 19.31 41.28 1.41
C SER A 262 18.30 40.12 1.51
N HIS A 263 17.02 40.34 1.17
CA HIS A 263 15.96 39.35 1.27
C HIS A 263 15.45 38.92 -0.11
N THR A 264 15.23 37.61 -0.27
CA THR A 264 14.33 37.05 -1.29
C THR A 264 12.93 37.00 -0.69
N CYS A 265 11.91 37.48 -1.42
CA CYS A 265 10.52 37.50 -0.97
C CYS A 265 9.65 36.72 -1.99
N PHE A 266 8.71 35.91 -1.50
CA PHE A 266 7.72 35.20 -2.31
C PHE A 266 6.31 35.55 -1.81
N TYR A 267 5.35 35.73 -2.71
CA TYR A 267 3.94 36.00 -2.42
C TYR A 267 3.06 34.86 -2.95
N GLY A 268 1.96 34.55 -2.28
CA GLY A 268 1.08 33.42 -2.63
C GLY A 268 0.00 33.21 -1.58
N ASP A 269 -0.76 32.12 -1.69
CA ASP A 269 -1.68 31.68 -0.63
C ASP A 269 -0.91 30.80 0.40
N PRO A 270 -1.32 30.73 1.69
CA PRO A 270 -0.48 30.18 2.76
C PRO A 270 0.07 28.77 2.52
N ALA A 271 -0.76 27.81 2.08
CA ALA A 271 -0.33 26.43 1.80
C ALA A 271 0.69 26.33 0.65
N ASP A 272 0.63 27.24 -0.33
CA ASP A 272 1.62 27.31 -1.40
C ASP A 272 2.95 27.91 -0.90
N LEU A 273 2.88 28.85 0.03
CA LEU A 273 4.06 29.41 0.70
C LEU A 273 4.73 28.37 1.61
N GLU A 274 3.96 27.53 2.32
CA GLU A 274 4.48 26.39 3.11
C GLU A 274 5.27 25.40 2.23
N ALA A 275 4.75 25.07 1.04
CA ALA A 275 5.46 24.24 0.06
C ALA A 275 6.76 24.89 -0.46
N ILE A 276 6.80 26.23 -0.57
CA ILE A 276 8.03 26.98 -0.90
C ILE A 276 8.99 27.01 0.30
N GLN A 277 8.50 27.13 1.55
CA GLN A 277 9.34 27.07 2.76
C GLN A 277 10.08 25.74 2.85
N HIS A 278 9.37 24.61 2.72
CA HIS A 278 9.95 23.27 2.76
C HIS A 278 11.07 23.11 1.71
N ASP A 279 10.90 23.66 0.51
CA ASP A 279 11.89 23.57 -0.56
C ASP A 279 13.12 24.46 -0.34
N ILE A 280 12.99 25.56 0.42
CA ILE A 280 14.10 26.40 0.90
C ILE A 280 14.84 25.71 2.06
N GLU A 281 14.11 25.03 2.95
CA GLU A 281 14.67 24.28 4.08
C GLU A 281 15.46 23.05 3.61
N ALA A 282 14.94 22.33 2.60
CA ALA A 282 15.62 21.20 1.97
C ALA A 282 16.95 21.56 1.26
N ILE A 283 17.17 22.83 0.90
CA ILE A 283 18.48 23.33 0.40
C ILE A 283 19.32 24.00 1.51
N GLY A 284 19.07 23.66 2.77
CA GLY A 284 19.86 24.08 3.93
C GLY A 284 19.72 25.55 4.32
N LEU A 285 18.66 26.23 3.88
CA LEU A 285 18.41 27.65 4.11
C LEU A 285 17.16 27.86 4.97
N THR A 286 17.18 28.86 5.84
CA THR A 286 16.06 29.13 6.76
C THR A 286 15.13 30.19 6.16
N PRO A 287 13.90 29.84 5.75
CA PRO A 287 12.87 30.83 5.49
C PRO A 287 12.39 31.44 6.80
N SER A 288 11.71 32.57 6.70
CA SER A 288 10.90 33.08 7.81
C SER A 288 9.46 32.60 7.67
N LYS A 289 8.74 32.60 8.80
CA LYS A 289 7.29 32.36 8.83
C LYS A 289 6.52 33.18 7.78
N ILE A 290 5.32 32.72 7.44
CA ILE A 290 4.37 33.53 6.68
C ILE A 290 4.04 34.82 7.44
N TYR A 291 4.03 35.93 6.70
CA TYR A 291 3.52 37.22 7.12
C TYR A 291 2.29 37.57 6.30
N ASP A 292 1.23 37.96 6.99
CA ASP A 292 0.04 38.58 6.43
C ASP A 292 0.18 40.11 6.38
N ARG A 293 -0.54 40.73 5.45
CA ARG A 293 -0.72 42.18 5.38
C ARG A 293 -2.02 42.54 4.69
N GLU A 294 -2.89 43.28 5.36
CA GLU A 294 -4.02 43.95 4.69
C GLU A 294 -3.54 45.09 3.78
N ARG A 295 -4.12 45.18 2.59
CA ARG A 295 -4.02 46.33 1.69
C ARG A 295 -5.40 46.72 1.17
N ASP A 296 -5.67 48.01 1.22
CA ASP A 296 -6.81 48.61 0.52
C ASP A 296 -6.42 48.90 -0.93
N HIS A 297 -7.26 48.48 -1.86
CA HIS A 297 -7.14 48.69 -3.29
C HIS A 297 -8.35 49.49 -3.78
N ASP A 298 -8.11 50.52 -4.60
CA ASP A 298 -9.14 51.16 -5.44
C ASP A 298 -8.80 50.84 -6.90
N ILE A 299 -9.74 50.21 -7.61
CA ILE A 299 -9.65 49.96 -9.05
C ILE A 299 -10.95 50.48 -9.70
N ASP A 300 -10.81 51.56 -10.47
CA ASP A 300 -11.89 52.27 -11.17
C ASP A 300 -13.08 52.68 -10.26
N GLY A 301 -12.81 52.99 -8.99
CA GLY A 301 -13.82 53.37 -8.00
C GLY A 301 -14.42 52.19 -7.21
N ASN A 302 -13.85 50.99 -7.34
CA ASN A 302 -14.19 49.83 -6.51
C ASN A 302 -13.13 49.69 -5.42
N GLU A 303 -13.46 50.17 -4.22
CA GLU A 303 -12.65 49.95 -3.01
C GLU A 303 -12.82 48.50 -2.51
N PHE A 304 -11.72 47.78 -2.33
CA PHE A 304 -11.69 46.48 -1.66
C PHE A 304 -10.39 46.27 -0.87
N THR A 305 -10.52 45.71 0.34
CA THR A 305 -9.36 45.27 1.14
C THR A 305 -9.02 43.82 0.79
N ARG A 306 -7.73 43.51 0.61
CA ARG A 306 -7.23 42.14 0.42
C ARG A 306 -6.05 41.87 1.38
N THR A 307 -6.02 40.68 1.97
CA THR A 307 -4.85 40.17 2.67
C THR A 307 -3.84 39.60 1.67
N GLU A 308 -2.63 40.13 1.71
CA GLU A 308 -1.44 39.66 0.99
C GLU A 308 -0.62 38.80 1.95
N TYR A 309 -0.31 37.56 1.57
CA TYR A 309 0.60 36.70 2.34
C TYR A 309 1.97 36.62 1.66
N SER A 310 3.03 36.50 2.46
CA SER A 310 4.40 36.40 1.96
C SER A 310 5.33 35.64 2.90
N ILE A 311 6.39 35.05 2.34
CA ILE A 311 7.56 34.58 3.09
C ILE A 311 8.82 35.33 2.64
N ASN A 312 9.80 35.42 3.52
CA ASN A 312 11.08 36.05 3.25
C ASN A 312 12.24 35.10 3.62
N SER A 313 13.31 35.07 2.82
CA SER A 313 14.59 34.46 3.21
C SER A 313 15.65 35.55 3.27
N GLY A 314 16.25 35.76 4.46
CA GLY A 314 17.21 36.84 4.73
C GLY A 314 18.65 36.55 4.35
N SER A 315 18.90 35.51 3.56
CA SER A 315 20.24 35.10 3.13
C SER A 315 20.64 35.83 1.84
N ASN A 316 21.66 36.69 1.91
CA ASN A 316 22.24 37.30 0.71
C ASN A 316 22.85 36.26 -0.24
N ALA A 317 23.33 35.13 0.28
CA ALA A 317 23.81 34.01 -0.51
C ALA A 317 22.68 33.40 -1.36
N PHE A 318 21.50 33.23 -0.77
CA PHE A 318 20.31 32.75 -1.49
C PHE A 318 19.82 33.77 -2.53
N LYS A 319 19.85 35.07 -2.21
CA LYS A 319 19.55 36.14 -3.17
C LYS A 319 20.44 36.02 -4.41
N GLN A 320 21.77 36.02 -4.23
CA GLN A 320 22.69 35.99 -5.37
C GLN A 320 22.65 34.65 -6.11
N LEU A 321 22.44 33.52 -5.42
CA LEU A 321 22.24 32.22 -6.06
C LEU A 321 21.05 32.23 -7.02
N LEU A 322 19.88 32.72 -6.59
CA LEU A 322 18.72 32.84 -7.46
C LEU A 322 18.96 33.81 -8.63
N ILE A 323 19.63 34.95 -8.41
CA ILE A 323 19.95 35.91 -9.47
C ILE A 323 20.90 35.31 -10.51
N ARG A 324 21.94 34.58 -10.08
CA ARG A 324 22.85 33.87 -11.01
C ARG A 324 22.16 32.73 -11.77
N LEU A 325 21.14 32.10 -11.18
CA LEU A 325 20.23 31.17 -11.87
C LEU A 325 19.18 31.86 -12.77
N GLY A 326 19.18 33.19 -12.87
CA GLY A 326 18.31 33.96 -13.76
C GLY A 326 17.00 34.46 -13.15
N ALA A 327 16.82 34.40 -11.83
CA ALA A 327 15.69 35.05 -11.17
C ALA A 327 15.80 36.59 -11.31
N PRO A 328 14.72 37.31 -11.66
CA PRO A 328 14.82 38.69 -12.10
C PRO A 328 15.02 39.69 -10.96
N GLU A 329 16.08 40.49 -11.03
CA GLU A 329 16.30 41.62 -10.12
C GLU A 329 15.54 42.89 -10.56
N GLY A 330 15.03 43.64 -9.59
CA GLY A 330 14.35 44.92 -9.82
C GLY A 330 12.86 44.81 -10.13
N ARG A 331 12.32 45.78 -10.88
CA ARG A 331 10.91 45.78 -11.28
C ARG A 331 10.74 45.01 -12.59
N LYS A 332 10.01 43.89 -12.55
CA LYS A 332 9.79 42.99 -13.70
C LYS A 332 9.23 43.67 -14.96
N VAL A 333 8.48 44.76 -14.82
CA VAL A 333 7.94 45.51 -15.97
C VAL A 333 9.06 46.28 -16.71
N GLU A 334 10.19 46.54 -16.07
CA GLU A 334 11.31 47.37 -16.55
C GLU A 334 12.61 46.57 -16.75
N SER A 335 12.56 45.24 -16.71
CA SER A 335 13.73 44.36 -16.68
C SER A 335 13.92 43.56 -17.97
N GLU A 336 15.16 43.49 -18.46
CA GLU A 336 15.59 42.84 -19.72
C GLU A 336 15.59 41.29 -19.71
N PHE A 337 15.06 40.63 -18.67
CA PHE A 337 15.23 39.17 -18.53
C PHE A 337 14.52 38.34 -19.61
N THR A 338 15.12 37.20 -19.93
CA THR A 338 14.59 36.13 -20.78
C THR A 338 14.50 34.81 -20.00
N VAL A 339 14.19 33.69 -20.65
CA VAL A 339 14.30 32.36 -20.01
C VAL A 339 15.79 32.03 -19.83
N PRO A 340 16.22 31.45 -18.69
CA PRO A 340 17.63 31.11 -18.49
C PRO A 340 18.17 30.09 -19.53
N ASP A 341 19.29 30.42 -20.18
CA ASP A 341 19.86 29.63 -21.31
C ASP A 341 20.05 28.14 -20.99
N TYR A 342 20.36 27.80 -19.73
CA TYR A 342 20.59 26.42 -19.32
C TYR A 342 19.34 25.53 -19.48
N LEU A 343 18.12 26.06 -19.54
CA LEU A 343 16.90 25.26 -19.77
C LEU A 343 16.92 24.54 -21.13
N HIS A 344 17.69 25.00 -22.12
CA HIS A 344 17.86 24.28 -23.39
C HIS A 344 18.73 23.02 -23.29
N ARG A 345 19.31 22.76 -22.11
CA ARG A 345 20.18 21.61 -21.83
C ARG A 345 19.55 20.60 -20.85
N LEU A 346 18.37 20.89 -20.31
CA LEU A 346 17.69 20.08 -19.30
C LEU A 346 16.71 19.08 -19.92
N THR A 347 16.42 17.98 -19.20
CA THR A 347 15.42 16.98 -19.61
C THR A 347 13.99 17.49 -19.46
N ASP A 348 13.02 16.77 -20.05
CA ASP A 348 11.62 17.20 -20.09
C ASP A 348 11.02 17.41 -18.70
N TRP A 349 11.27 16.50 -17.77
CA TRP A 349 10.81 16.61 -16.38
C TRP A 349 11.44 17.82 -15.67
N GLN A 350 12.73 18.10 -15.88
CA GLN A 350 13.42 19.26 -15.30
C GLN A 350 12.89 20.59 -15.85
N ARG A 351 12.64 20.67 -17.16
CA ARG A 351 12.05 21.86 -17.80
C ARG A 351 10.62 22.08 -17.30
N ALA A 352 9.86 21.00 -17.07
CA ALA A 352 8.54 21.07 -16.46
C ALA A 352 8.56 21.63 -15.03
N LEU A 353 9.63 21.47 -14.23
CA LEU A 353 9.74 22.07 -12.88
C LEU A 353 9.67 23.61 -12.92
N TYR A 354 10.52 24.24 -13.73
CA TYR A 354 10.53 25.69 -13.90
C TYR A 354 9.21 26.20 -14.48
N LEU A 355 8.74 25.57 -15.56
CA LEU A 355 7.51 25.99 -16.26
C LEU A 355 6.28 25.86 -15.36
N SER A 356 6.11 24.73 -14.66
CA SER A 356 4.98 24.48 -13.78
C SER A 356 4.92 25.45 -12.60
N ALA A 357 6.09 25.82 -12.04
CA ALA A 357 6.17 26.82 -10.98
C ALA A 357 5.91 28.24 -11.49
N PHE A 358 6.44 28.60 -12.67
CA PHE A 358 6.15 29.89 -13.31
C PHE A 358 4.67 30.04 -13.67
N PHE A 359 4.03 29.00 -14.20
CA PHE A 359 2.58 28.99 -14.46
C PHE A 359 1.76 28.92 -13.17
N GLY A 360 2.30 28.31 -12.11
CA GLY A 360 1.77 28.36 -10.75
C GLY A 360 1.52 29.79 -10.29
N ALA A 361 2.49 30.69 -10.49
CA ALA A 361 2.33 32.13 -10.32
C ALA A 361 1.45 32.78 -11.42
N GLU A 362 1.99 32.94 -12.63
CA GLU A 362 1.51 33.91 -13.64
C GLU A 362 0.38 33.41 -14.56
N MET A 363 0.16 32.09 -14.68
CA MET A 363 -0.86 31.58 -15.59
C MET A 363 -2.24 31.57 -14.94
N SER A 364 -3.27 31.99 -15.69
CA SER A 364 -4.65 31.94 -15.24
C SER A 364 -5.07 30.51 -14.90
N ARG A 365 -5.87 30.35 -13.84
CA ARG A 365 -6.60 29.10 -13.57
C ARG A 365 -7.39 28.65 -14.82
N PRO A 366 -7.66 27.34 -15.02
CA PRO A 366 -8.61 26.91 -16.03
C PRO A 366 -10.03 27.33 -15.65
N ASP A 367 -10.89 27.53 -16.64
CA ASP A 367 -12.31 27.90 -16.47
C ASP A 367 -13.17 27.32 -17.61
N THR A 368 -14.41 27.79 -17.83
CA THR A 368 -15.27 27.33 -18.96
C THR A 368 -15.63 28.44 -19.95
N VAL A 369 -15.62 28.14 -21.26
CA VAL A 369 -16.09 29.07 -22.34
C VAL A 369 -17.56 28.82 -22.69
N ALA A 370 -17.98 27.56 -22.60
CA ALA A 370 -19.36 27.10 -22.72
C ALA A 370 -19.49 25.85 -21.83
N PRO A 371 -20.70 25.45 -21.38
CA PRO A 371 -20.85 24.46 -20.32
C PRO A 371 -20.02 23.18 -20.50
N LYS A 372 -20.01 22.61 -21.71
CA LYS A 372 -19.26 21.38 -22.01
C LYS A 372 -17.82 21.58 -22.52
N ASN A 373 -17.31 22.81 -22.58
CA ASN A 373 -16.01 23.19 -23.17
C ASN A 373 -15.19 24.14 -22.27
N SER A 374 -14.07 23.65 -21.77
CA SER A 374 -13.11 24.39 -20.94
C SER A 374 -12.40 25.54 -21.69
N TYR A 375 -12.00 26.56 -20.94
CA TYR A 375 -11.14 27.65 -21.38
C TYR A 375 -9.67 27.23 -21.32
N ALA A 376 -8.92 27.60 -22.35
CA ALA A 376 -7.47 27.46 -22.33
C ALA A 376 -6.85 28.41 -21.29
N PRO A 377 -6.07 27.91 -20.33
CA PRO A 377 -5.34 28.79 -19.43
C PRO A 377 -4.33 29.62 -20.23
N SER A 378 -4.12 30.87 -19.78
CA SER A 378 -3.33 31.87 -20.49
C SER A 378 -2.42 32.62 -19.54
N VAL A 379 -1.21 32.94 -20.00
CA VAL A 379 -0.24 33.77 -19.30
C VAL A 379 -0.17 35.13 -19.99
N SER A 380 -0.16 36.20 -19.21
CA SER A 380 -0.12 37.59 -19.70
C SER A 380 1.01 38.34 -19.02
N HIS A 381 1.97 38.84 -19.79
CA HIS A 381 3.17 39.48 -19.28
C HIS A 381 3.23 40.95 -19.71
N ASN A 382 3.52 41.84 -18.76
CA ASN A 382 3.54 43.29 -19.00
C ASN A 382 4.99 43.80 -18.95
N ARG A 383 5.44 44.51 -20.00
CA ARG A 383 6.72 45.22 -20.06
C ARG A 383 6.49 46.70 -20.40
N VAL A 384 7.41 47.59 -20.05
CA VAL A 384 7.49 48.93 -20.67
C VAL A 384 7.83 48.79 -22.17
N ALA A 385 7.43 49.74 -22.99
CA ALA A 385 7.56 49.68 -24.44
C ALA A 385 9.00 49.46 -24.94
N ASP A 386 9.99 50.03 -24.24
CA ASP A 386 11.42 49.86 -24.54
C ASP A 386 11.88 48.40 -24.38
N HIS A 387 11.35 47.68 -23.38
CA HIS A 387 11.65 46.26 -23.08
C HIS A 387 10.63 45.28 -23.69
N ARG A 388 9.85 45.72 -24.69
CA ARG A 388 8.91 44.86 -25.42
C ARG A 388 9.62 43.69 -26.12
N VAL A 389 10.82 43.90 -26.67
CA VAL A 389 11.57 42.86 -27.39
C VAL A 389 12.02 41.75 -26.45
N ASP A 390 12.44 42.10 -25.24
CA ASP A 390 12.91 41.16 -24.22
C ASP A 390 11.73 40.32 -23.70
N GLY A 391 10.57 40.98 -23.48
CA GLY A 391 9.31 40.30 -23.17
C GLY A 391 8.80 39.38 -24.29
N GLU A 392 8.94 39.79 -25.57
CA GLU A 392 8.58 38.93 -26.71
C GLU A 392 9.51 37.73 -26.84
N THR A 393 10.80 37.89 -26.52
CA THR A 393 11.78 36.80 -26.48
C THR A 393 11.41 35.81 -25.37
N PHE A 394 11.29 36.27 -24.12
CA PHE A 394 10.83 35.48 -22.96
C PHE A 394 9.56 34.66 -23.27
N MET A 395 8.51 35.31 -23.78
CA MET A 395 7.25 34.64 -24.09
C MET A 395 7.37 33.62 -25.23
N ARG A 396 8.21 33.89 -26.25
CA ARG A 396 8.48 32.94 -27.34
C ARG A 396 9.34 31.76 -26.89
N ASP A 397 10.23 31.94 -25.93
CA ASP A 397 11.06 30.88 -25.37
C ASP A 397 10.22 29.93 -24.49
N LEU A 398 9.31 30.46 -23.67
CA LEU A 398 8.28 29.67 -22.97
C LEU A 398 7.41 28.87 -23.96
N MET A 399 6.97 29.50 -25.05
CA MET A 399 6.23 28.81 -26.12
C MET A 399 7.08 27.74 -26.82
N ARG A 400 8.38 27.99 -27.05
CA ARG A 400 9.32 26.99 -27.62
C ARG A 400 9.38 25.76 -26.73
N HIS A 401 9.68 25.94 -25.44
CA HIS A 401 9.75 24.83 -24.49
C HIS A 401 8.42 24.08 -24.35
N LEU A 402 7.28 24.78 -24.30
CA LEU A 402 5.96 24.11 -24.29
C LEU A 402 5.77 23.20 -25.50
N ASN A 403 6.08 23.68 -26.71
CA ASN A 403 5.93 22.87 -27.93
C ASN A 403 6.96 21.73 -28.01
N GLU A 404 8.16 21.90 -27.45
CA GLU A 404 9.16 20.82 -27.30
C GLU A 404 8.65 19.73 -26.35
N LEU A 405 7.98 20.10 -25.24
CA LEU A 405 7.26 19.19 -24.33
C LEU A 405 5.91 18.67 -24.91
N GLY A 406 5.66 18.86 -26.21
CA GLY A 406 4.44 18.40 -26.89
C GLY A 406 3.16 19.20 -26.61
N ILE A 407 3.24 20.30 -25.85
CA ILE A 407 2.11 21.18 -25.51
C ILE A 407 1.98 22.31 -26.52
N ARG A 408 0.97 22.25 -27.38
CA ARG A 408 0.67 23.30 -28.36
C ARG A 408 0.12 24.55 -27.68
N THR A 409 0.58 25.72 -28.14
CA THR A 409 0.07 27.04 -27.73
C THR A 409 -0.71 27.70 -28.86
N ASN A 410 -1.52 28.70 -28.52
CA ASN A 410 -2.04 29.67 -29.48
C ASN A 410 -0.91 30.61 -29.93
N ALA A 411 -1.19 31.55 -30.84
CA ALA A 411 -0.23 32.59 -31.21
C ALA A 411 0.06 33.55 -30.03
N LEU A 412 1.20 34.24 -30.09
CA LEU A 412 1.50 35.36 -29.20
C LEU A 412 0.74 36.61 -29.67
N GLU A 413 -0.03 37.22 -28.78
CA GLU A 413 -0.87 38.39 -29.02
C GLU A 413 -0.38 39.60 -28.21
N GLU A 414 -0.50 40.80 -28.78
CA GLU A 414 -0.38 42.07 -28.07
C GLU A 414 -1.80 42.59 -27.81
N VAL A 415 -2.21 42.67 -26.53
CA VAL A 415 -3.64 42.82 -26.18
C VAL A 415 -4.02 44.28 -25.91
N GLU A 416 -3.24 44.95 -25.06
CA GLU A 416 -3.55 46.27 -24.52
C GLU A 416 -2.26 47.06 -24.32
N ARG A 417 -2.39 48.40 -24.39
CA ARG A 417 -1.34 49.34 -23.99
C ARG A 417 -1.89 50.36 -23.02
N THR A 418 -1.10 50.67 -21.99
CA THR A 418 -1.53 51.56 -20.89
C THR A 418 -0.39 52.50 -20.51
N GLU A 419 -0.67 53.79 -20.39
CA GLU A 419 0.27 54.74 -19.77
C GLU A 419 0.29 54.51 -18.25
N THR A 420 1.49 54.27 -17.71
CA THR A 420 1.72 54.09 -16.27
C THR A 420 2.73 55.12 -15.77
N THR A 421 2.95 55.20 -14.45
CA THR A 421 4.05 56.01 -13.87
C THR A 421 5.45 55.51 -14.25
N ALA A 422 5.56 54.35 -14.93
CA ALA A 422 6.81 53.84 -15.51
C ALA A 422 6.94 54.08 -17.03
N GLY A 423 5.90 54.63 -17.69
CA GLY A 423 5.83 54.83 -19.14
C GLY A 423 4.70 54.05 -19.81
N GLU A 424 4.69 54.03 -21.15
CA GLU A 424 3.82 53.18 -21.96
C GLU A 424 4.17 51.71 -21.70
N THR A 425 3.19 50.92 -21.25
CA THR A 425 3.34 49.47 -21.04
C THR A 425 2.58 48.70 -22.12
N VAL A 426 3.13 47.54 -22.49
CA VAL A 426 2.61 46.62 -23.50
C VAL A 426 2.31 45.28 -22.83
N ARG A 427 1.08 44.76 -23.02
CA ARG A 427 0.70 43.42 -22.54
C ARG A 427 0.83 42.38 -23.65
N LEU A 428 1.78 41.47 -23.47
CA LEU A 428 1.97 40.28 -24.30
C LEU A 428 1.20 39.11 -23.70
N ARG A 429 0.56 38.26 -24.52
CA ARG A 429 -0.26 37.14 -24.04
C ARG A 429 -0.20 35.94 -24.97
N PHE A 430 -0.15 34.74 -24.41
CA PHE A 430 -0.53 33.52 -25.12
C PHE A 430 -1.34 32.59 -24.21
N GLY A 431 -2.00 31.59 -24.81
CA GLY A 431 -2.68 30.52 -24.07
C GLY A 431 -2.35 29.15 -24.63
N ILE A 432 -2.65 28.12 -23.86
CA ILE A 432 -2.57 26.72 -24.32
C ILE A 432 -3.61 26.49 -25.43
N SER A 433 -3.39 25.55 -26.35
CA SER A 433 -4.41 25.22 -27.37
C SER A 433 -5.56 24.43 -26.74
N THR A 434 -6.82 24.79 -27.06
CA THR A 434 -8.07 24.25 -26.45
C THR A 434 -8.45 22.83 -26.91
N ASP A 435 -7.47 22.05 -27.34
CA ASP A 435 -7.60 20.68 -27.83
C ASP A 435 -7.55 19.73 -26.62
N SER A 436 -8.46 18.75 -26.53
CA SER A 436 -8.63 17.92 -25.33
C SER A 436 -7.33 17.22 -24.92
N ASP A 437 -6.68 16.52 -25.85
CA ASP A 437 -5.44 15.78 -25.61
C ASP A 437 -4.28 16.72 -25.26
N ASN A 438 -4.33 17.96 -25.73
CA ASN A 438 -3.36 19.01 -25.43
C ASN A 438 -3.53 19.57 -24.00
N LEU A 439 -4.77 19.79 -23.59
CA LEU A 439 -5.12 20.24 -22.24
C LEU A 439 -4.91 19.15 -21.19
N ILE A 440 -5.29 17.89 -21.48
CA ILE A 440 -5.03 16.74 -20.60
C ILE A 440 -3.53 16.65 -20.32
N ARG A 441 -2.69 16.58 -21.37
CA ARG A 441 -1.22 16.55 -21.19
C ARG A 441 -0.69 17.78 -20.44
N PHE A 442 -1.17 18.98 -20.72
CA PHE A 442 -0.74 20.16 -19.99
C PHE A 442 -1.00 20.01 -18.48
N PHE A 443 -2.22 19.64 -18.08
CA PHE A 443 -2.57 19.52 -16.65
C PHE A 443 -1.98 18.30 -15.95
N THR A 444 -1.80 17.17 -16.64
CA THR A 444 -1.26 15.94 -16.03
C THR A 444 0.26 15.81 -16.08
N GLN A 445 0.96 16.58 -16.91
CA GLN A 445 2.42 16.50 -17.05
C GLN A 445 3.16 17.75 -16.57
N ILE A 446 2.64 18.95 -16.86
CA ILE A 446 3.21 20.22 -16.38
C ILE A 446 2.43 20.70 -15.15
N GLY A 447 1.12 20.92 -15.29
CA GLY A 447 0.24 21.37 -14.22
C GLY A 447 0.61 22.75 -13.68
N TYR A 448 0.46 22.90 -12.36
CA TYR A 448 0.79 24.10 -11.60
C TYR A 448 1.50 23.69 -10.31
N ARG A 449 2.71 24.19 -10.04
CA ARG A 449 3.42 23.98 -8.77
C ARG A 449 3.36 25.26 -7.93
N TYR A 450 3.27 25.11 -6.61
CA TYR A 450 3.03 26.22 -5.66
C TYR A 450 1.77 27.05 -6.02
N ALA A 451 0.74 26.35 -6.50
CA ALA A 451 -0.60 26.89 -6.70
C ALA A 451 -1.66 25.79 -6.55
N HIS A 452 -1.81 25.27 -5.32
CA HIS A 452 -2.58 24.07 -4.98
C HIS A 452 -4.00 24.08 -5.57
N GLU A 453 -4.74 25.19 -5.45
CA GLU A 453 -6.08 25.33 -6.02
C GLU A 453 -6.10 25.40 -7.55
N LYS A 454 -5.05 25.94 -8.20
CA LYS A 454 -4.91 25.85 -9.66
C LYS A 454 -4.63 24.41 -10.09
N GLN A 455 -3.80 23.68 -9.34
CA GLN A 455 -3.48 22.27 -9.57
C GLN A 455 -4.73 21.39 -9.44
N ARG A 456 -5.48 21.51 -8.33
CA ARG A 456 -6.74 20.80 -8.08
C ARG A 456 -7.75 21.02 -9.21
N ARG A 457 -7.99 22.26 -9.62
CA ARG A 457 -8.91 22.54 -10.75
C ARG A 457 -8.36 22.05 -12.10
N GLY A 458 -7.04 22.04 -12.30
CA GLY A 458 -6.39 21.48 -13.49
C GLY A 458 -6.59 19.97 -13.63
N LEU A 459 -6.35 19.21 -12.55
CA LEU A 459 -6.52 17.75 -12.52
C LEU A 459 -7.99 17.35 -12.72
N LEU A 460 -8.92 18.09 -12.12
CA LEU A 460 -10.35 17.90 -12.35
C LEU A 460 -10.75 18.15 -13.81
N VAL A 461 -10.20 19.19 -14.46
CA VAL A 461 -10.41 19.44 -15.90
C VAL A 461 -9.82 18.31 -16.75
N ALA A 462 -8.68 17.73 -16.36
CA ALA A 462 -8.10 16.59 -17.05
C ALA A 462 -9.01 15.35 -17.01
N GLN A 463 -9.55 14.97 -15.84
CA GLN A 463 -10.46 13.83 -15.72
C GLN A 463 -11.79 14.08 -16.47
N TYR A 464 -12.36 15.28 -16.39
CA TYR A 464 -13.55 15.65 -17.19
C TYR A 464 -13.30 15.51 -18.71
N LEU A 465 -12.14 16.00 -19.19
CA LEU A 465 -11.79 15.91 -20.61
C LEU A 465 -11.54 14.46 -21.02
N LYS A 466 -10.87 13.65 -20.20
CA LYS A 466 -10.69 12.20 -20.42
C LYS A 466 -12.01 11.45 -20.58
N ARG A 467 -12.92 11.54 -19.59
CA ARG A 467 -14.26 10.92 -19.63
C ARG A 467 -15.04 11.37 -20.88
N LYS A 468 -14.96 12.66 -21.23
CA LYS A 468 -15.55 13.23 -22.45
C LYS A 468 -14.95 12.64 -23.73
N GLU A 469 -13.63 12.47 -23.81
CA GLU A 469 -12.97 11.90 -24.98
C GLU A 469 -13.23 10.39 -25.12
N GLN A 470 -13.29 9.62 -24.02
CA GLN A 470 -13.72 8.21 -24.05
C GLN A 470 -15.14 8.08 -24.61
N VAL A 471 -16.10 8.87 -24.12
CA VAL A 471 -17.48 8.92 -24.65
C VAL A 471 -17.54 9.39 -26.12
N ILE A 472 -16.56 10.17 -26.60
CA ILE A 472 -16.44 10.52 -28.03
C ILE A 472 -15.84 9.35 -28.84
N ASN A 473 -14.86 8.64 -28.29
CA ASN A 473 -14.15 7.54 -28.95
C ASN A 473 -15.03 6.30 -29.10
N GLU A 474 -15.74 5.86 -28.05
CA GLU A 474 -16.70 4.75 -28.16
C GLU A 474 -17.79 5.06 -29.19
N ARG A 475 -18.31 6.28 -29.18
CA ARG A 475 -19.28 6.74 -30.18
C ARG A 475 -18.68 6.81 -31.59
N ALA A 476 -17.35 6.88 -31.75
CA ALA A 476 -16.70 6.77 -33.04
C ALA A 476 -16.60 5.30 -33.47
N ARG A 477 -16.12 4.41 -32.59
CA ARG A 477 -16.06 2.95 -32.79
C ARG A 477 -17.40 2.39 -33.24
N VAL A 478 -18.46 2.65 -32.48
CA VAL A 478 -19.83 2.20 -32.81
C VAL A 478 -20.34 2.82 -34.13
N ALA A 479 -19.97 4.06 -34.46
CA ALA A 479 -20.36 4.68 -35.72
C ALA A 479 -19.64 4.09 -36.95
N GLU A 480 -18.45 3.50 -36.77
CA GLU A 480 -17.71 2.82 -37.83
C GLU A 480 -18.11 1.35 -37.95
N GLU A 481 -18.27 0.62 -36.84
CA GLU A 481 -18.75 -0.77 -36.87
C GLU A 481 -20.19 -0.84 -37.41
N ALA A 482 -21.08 0.06 -37.00
CA ALA A 482 -22.43 0.13 -37.56
C ALA A 482 -22.43 0.34 -39.09
N ARG A 483 -21.48 1.11 -39.64
CA ARG A 483 -21.31 1.27 -41.08
C ARG A 483 -20.81 -0.01 -41.74
N ALA A 484 -19.79 -0.65 -41.18
CA ALA A 484 -19.26 -1.91 -41.70
C ALA A 484 -20.33 -3.01 -41.74
N LEU A 485 -21.20 -3.08 -40.71
CA LEU A 485 -22.33 -4.00 -40.67
C LEU A 485 -23.41 -3.66 -41.70
N ALA A 486 -23.72 -2.37 -41.90
CA ALA A 486 -24.69 -1.93 -42.91
C ALA A 486 -24.21 -2.16 -44.35
N ASP A 487 -22.93 -1.87 -44.63
CA ASP A 487 -22.29 -2.14 -45.93
C ASP A 487 -22.14 -3.66 -46.16
N GLY A 488 -21.99 -4.45 -45.09
CA GLY A 488 -22.11 -5.90 -45.08
C GLY A 488 -23.54 -6.43 -45.26
N GLY A 489 -24.55 -5.56 -45.39
CA GLY A 489 -25.94 -5.92 -45.66
C GLY A 489 -26.81 -6.21 -44.44
N MET A 490 -26.33 -5.95 -43.22
CA MET A 490 -27.16 -6.10 -42.01
C MET A 490 -28.28 -5.05 -41.98
N ALA A 491 -29.49 -5.46 -41.63
CA ALA A 491 -30.63 -4.56 -41.56
C ALA A 491 -30.48 -3.56 -40.40
N THR A 492 -30.77 -2.28 -40.65
CA THR A 492 -30.64 -1.15 -39.72
C THR A 492 -31.25 -1.38 -38.34
N ARG A 493 -32.33 -2.18 -38.27
CA ARG A 493 -32.94 -2.56 -36.99
C ARG A 493 -32.00 -3.46 -36.17
N ALA A 494 -31.46 -4.53 -36.76
CA ALA A 494 -30.52 -5.42 -36.08
C ALA A 494 -29.20 -4.71 -35.69
N ILE A 495 -28.82 -3.64 -36.41
CA ILE A 495 -27.69 -2.79 -36.04
C ILE A 495 -28.01 -1.93 -34.80
N LYS A 496 -29.24 -1.41 -34.68
CA LYS A 496 -29.70 -0.72 -33.46
C LYS A 496 -29.81 -1.68 -32.28
N ASP A 497 -30.45 -2.83 -32.51
CA ASP A 497 -30.63 -3.90 -31.52
C ASP A 497 -29.28 -4.52 -31.04
N ARG A 498 -28.14 -4.18 -31.66
CA ARG A 498 -26.75 -4.57 -31.30
C ARG A 498 -25.98 -3.47 -30.54
N PHE A 499 -26.42 -2.22 -30.58
CA PHE A 499 -25.71 -1.06 -30.01
C PHE A 499 -26.66 -0.19 -29.18
N ASP A 500 -27.36 -0.81 -28.23
CA ASP A 500 -28.32 -0.14 -27.35
C ASP A 500 -27.65 0.88 -26.39
N GLN A 501 -26.35 0.74 -26.11
CA GLN A 501 -25.56 1.73 -25.37
C GLN A 501 -25.42 3.10 -26.09
N VAL A 502 -25.84 3.21 -27.37
CA VAL A 502 -25.99 4.52 -28.04
C VAL A 502 -27.39 4.71 -28.65
N ASN A 503 -27.99 5.86 -28.39
CA ASN A 503 -29.34 6.13 -28.83
C ASN A 503 -29.56 5.98 -30.36
N ASP A 504 -30.54 5.15 -30.73
CA ASP A 504 -31.16 4.93 -32.05
C ASP A 504 -30.87 5.96 -33.16
N ARG A 505 -31.15 7.24 -32.85
CA ARG A 505 -31.04 8.39 -33.76
C ARG A 505 -29.60 8.76 -34.12
N PHE A 506 -28.62 8.35 -33.31
CA PHE A 506 -27.19 8.48 -33.59
C PHE A 506 -26.75 7.46 -34.64
N ILE A 507 -27.22 6.21 -34.53
CA ILE A 507 -26.93 5.14 -35.50
C ILE A 507 -27.50 5.51 -36.87
N GLU A 508 -28.79 5.88 -36.94
CA GLU A 508 -29.43 6.37 -38.17
C GLU A 508 -28.65 7.51 -38.85
N ARG A 509 -28.15 8.47 -38.06
CA ARG A 509 -27.38 9.60 -38.56
C ARG A 509 -25.94 9.24 -38.96
N SER A 510 -25.33 8.24 -38.32
CA SER A 510 -24.01 7.74 -38.71
C SER A 510 -24.06 6.99 -40.04
N LEU A 511 -25.13 6.21 -40.27
CA LEU A 511 -25.41 5.52 -41.54
C LEU A 511 -25.80 6.49 -42.67
N TYR A 512 -26.91 7.21 -42.52
CA TYR A 512 -27.53 7.96 -43.62
C TYR A 512 -27.19 9.45 -43.66
N GLY A 513 -26.65 10.01 -42.57
CA GLY A 513 -26.48 11.46 -42.39
C GLY A 513 -25.26 12.08 -43.08
N GLY A 514 -24.46 11.31 -43.82
CA GLY A 514 -23.28 11.82 -44.54
C GLY A 514 -22.20 12.44 -43.63
N ARG A 515 -22.11 11.99 -42.37
CA ARG A 515 -21.27 12.57 -41.32
C ARG A 515 -19.79 12.67 -41.73
N LYS A 516 -19.20 13.85 -41.54
CA LYS A 516 -17.76 14.13 -41.62
C LYS A 516 -17.26 14.66 -40.26
N GLY A 517 -16.12 14.15 -39.79
CA GLY A 517 -15.51 14.51 -38.50
C GLY A 517 -15.99 13.68 -37.30
N ARG A 518 -15.24 13.77 -36.19
CA ARG A 518 -15.48 13.06 -34.92
C ARG A 518 -16.91 13.29 -34.40
N PRO A 519 -17.47 12.36 -33.61
CA PRO A 519 -18.77 12.56 -32.98
C PRO A 519 -18.72 13.65 -31.90
N ARG A 520 -19.88 13.96 -31.32
CA ARG A 520 -20.03 14.81 -30.15
C ARG A 520 -20.47 13.92 -28.98
N PRO A 521 -20.17 14.28 -27.71
CA PRO A 521 -20.80 13.65 -26.57
C PRO A 521 -22.33 13.84 -26.64
N PRO A 522 -23.11 13.00 -25.95
CA PRO A 522 -24.57 13.08 -25.98
C PRO A 522 -25.11 14.34 -25.26
N ALA A 523 -26.43 14.50 -25.31
CA ALA A 523 -27.10 15.70 -24.80
C ALA A 523 -27.11 15.74 -23.27
N ASP A 524 -27.23 14.56 -22.66
CA ASP A 524 -27.30 14.22 -21.23
C ASP A 524 -25.95 14.22 -20.51
N PHE A 525 -24.83 13.84 -21.17
CA PHE A 525 -23.46 13.88 -20.61
C PHE A 525 -23.22 15.17 -19.80
N PRO A 526 -22.69 15.13 -18.57
CA PRO A 526 -22.63 16.31 -17.70
C PRO A 526 -21.86 17.47 -18.33
N ASP A 527 -22.20 18.70 -17.95
CA ASP A 527 -21.32 19.84 -18.16
C ASP A 527 -20.23 19.93 -17.08
N PHE A 528 -19.23 20.80 -17.28
CA PHE A 528 -18.07 20.82 -16.37
C PHE A 528 -18.43 21.30 -14.95
N GLU A 529 -19.42 22.17 -14.80
CA GLU A 529 -19.83 22.65 -13.48
C GLU A 529 -20.62 21.57 -12.74
N GLN A 530 -21.48 20.83 -13.46
CA GLN A 530 -22.14 19.62 -12.94
C GLN A 530 -21.12 18.54 -12.53
N PHE A 531 -20.09 18.30 -13.34
CA PHE A 531 -19.03 17.35 -13.01
C PHE A 531 -18.22 17.80 -11.79
N ARG A 532 -17.93 19.10 -11.62
CA ARG A 532 -17.29 19.62 -10.40
C ARG A 532 -18.16 19.45 -9.15
N GLU A 533 -19.48 19.58 -9.27
CA GLU A 533 -20.42 19.37 -8.16
C GLU A 533 -20.56 17.89 -7.76
N GLN A 534 -20.13 16.97 -8.61
CA GLN A 534 -20.18 15.52 -8.38
C GLN A 534 -18.81 14.91 -8.00
N THR A 535 -17.71 15.44 -8.57
CA THR A 535 -16.37 14.84 -8.48
C THR A 535 -15.47 15.62 -7.52
N THR A 536 -15.13 15.03 -6.38
CA THR A 536 -14.27 15.63 -5.35
C THR A 536 -12.79 15.34 -5.59
N VAL A 537 -11.93 16.36 -5.41
CA VAL A 537 -10.47 16.20 -5.34
C VAL A 537 -10.05 16.19 -3.86
N ARG A 538 -9.44 15.09 -3.39
CA ARG A 538 -8.93 14.94 -2.02
C ARG A 538 -7.68 15.82 -1.77
N ASN A 539 -7.28 15.99 -0.51
CA ASN A 539 -6.13 16.85 -0.15
C ASN A 539 -4.81 16.33 -0.75
N ASN A 540 -4.64 15.01 -0.77
CA ASN A 540 -3.56 14.28 -1.46
C ASN A 540 -3.66 14.29 -3.01
N LEU A 541 -4.52 15.14 -3.58
CA LEU A 541 -4.76 15.29 -5.02
C LEU A 541 -5.32 14.05 -5.74
N THR A 542 -5.77 13.00 -5.02
CA THR A 542 -6.51 11.90 -5.65
C THR A 542 -7.93 12.30 -6.01
N ILE A 543 -8.45 11.66 -7.05
CA ILE A 543 -9.82 11.81 -7.57
C ILE A 543 -10.37 10.39 -7.80
N SER A 544 -11.61 10.16 -7.40
CA SER A 544 -12.33 8.92 -7.68
C SER A 544 -12.54 8.71 -9.19
N SER A 545 -12.49 7.46 -9.65
CA SER A 545 -12.79 7.07 -11.02
C SER A 545 -13.41 5.68 -11.05
N GLU A 546 -14.54 5.56 -11.75
CA GLU A 546 -15.33 4.32 -11.92
C GLU A 546 -14.54 3.29 -12.76
N VAL A 547 -14.45 2.04 -12.30
CA VAL A 547 -13.89 0.93 -13.07
C VAL A 547 -14.88 0.47 -14.14
N THR A 548 -14.41 0.36 -15.39
CA THR A 548 -15.25 0.05 -16.56
C THR A 548 -14.93 -1.27 -17.24
N SER A 549 -13.72 -1.81 -17.05
CA SER A 549 -13.43 -3.22 -17.34
C SER A 549 -12.31 -3.76 -16.47
N ILE A 550 -12.33 -5.07 -16.26
CA ILE A 550 -11.25 -5.85 -15.64
C ILE A 550 -11.08 -7.07 -16.55
N THR A 551 -9.87 -7.26 -17.08
CA THR A 551 -9.62 -8.26 -18.13
C THR A 551 -8.35 -9.03 -17.84
N GLU A 552 -8.45 -10.34 -17.58
CA GLU A 552 -7.30 -11.24 -17.47
C GLU A 552 -6.39 -11.11 -18.70
N ARG A 553 -5.08 -10.93 -18.48
CA ARG A 553 -4.07 -10.82 -19.55
C ARG A 553 -3.17 -12.07 -19.63
N GLY A 554 -3.54 -13.13 -18.91
CA GLY A 554 -2.71 -14.31 -18.69
C GLY A 554 -1.63 -14.06 -17.64
N LYS A 555 -0.50 -14.76 -17.76
CA LYS A 555 0.62 -14.70 -16.82
C LYS A 555 1.71 -13.74 -17.27
N MET A 556 2.26 -12.98 -16.32
CA MET A 556 3.35 -12.00 -16.52
C MET A 556 4.26 -11.94 -15.30
N ASP A 557 5.46 -11.39 -15.48
CA ASP A 557 6.35 -11.09 -14.36
C ASP A 557 5.86 -9.81 -13.64
N VAL A 558 5.72 -9.88 -12.32
CA VAL A 558 5.16 -8.83 -11.46
C VAL A 558 6.15 -8.37 -10.39
N PHE A 559 5.88 -7.21 -9.81
CA PHE A 559 6.80 -6.43 -8.99
C PHE A 559 6.01 -5.70 -7.90
N ASP A 560 6.62 -5.32 -6.78
CA ASP A 560 6.04 -4.39 -5.81
C ASP A 560 7.10 -3.40 -5.30
N ILE A 561 6.66 -2.27 -4.74
CA ILE A 561 7.50 -1.37 -3.96
C ILE A 561 6.88 -1.00 -2.61
N GLY A 562 7.69 -1.09 -1.56
CA GLY A 562 7.33 -0.57 -0.24
C GLY A 562 8.05 0.74 0.04
N VAL A 563 7.36 1.65 0.70
CA VAL A 563 7.84 3.01 1.01
C VAL A 563 8.21 3.17 2.49
N THR A 564 8.96 4.22 2.83
CA THR A 564 9.23 4.63 4.23
C THR A 564 7.99 5.13 4.97
N HIS A 565 7.08 5.80 4.26
CA HIS A 565 5.96 6.51 4.86
C HIS A 565 4.88 5.56 5.36
N ASP A 566 4.33 5.89 6.52
CA ASP A 566 3.37 5.13 7.33
C ASP A 566 2.02 4.88 6.62
N ALA A 567 1.72 5.69 5.59
CA ALA A 567 0.60 5.45 4.69
C ALA A 567 0.75 4.15 3.87
N HIS A 568 1.96 3.56 3.87
CA HIS A 568 2.36 2.26 3.30
C HIS A 568 1.87 1.97 1.88
N ASN A 569 1.75 3.04 1.10
CA ASN A 569 1.24 3.02 -0.26
C ASN A 569 2.11 3.88 -1.20
N PHE A 570 1.90 3.73 -2.51
CA PHE A 570 2.61 4.50 -3.54
C PHE A 570 1.69 4.68 -4.75
N VAL A 571 1.99 5.65 -5.62
CA VAL A 571 1.24 5.90 -6.87
C VAL A 571 1.86 5.14 -8.05
N ALA A 572 1.16 4.12 -8.58
CA ALA A 572 1.53 3.40 -9.81
C ALA A 572 0.42 3.46 -10.86
N ASN A 573 0.72 3.95 -12.07
CA ASN A 573 -0.21 4.39 -13.14
C ASN A 573 -1.26 5.47 -12.73
N GLY A 574 -1.48 5.63 -11.43
CA GLY A 574 -2.50 6.43 -10.74
C GLY A 574 -2.92 5.88 -9.34
N PHE A 575 -2.64 4.61 -8.99
CA PHE A 575 -3.31 3.74 -7.97
C PHE A 575 -2.38 3.27 -6.75
N VAL A 576 -2.81 2.48 -5.68
CA VAL A 576 -2.32 2.50 -4.20
C VAL A 576 -2.58 1.21 -3.22
N VAL A 577 -1.74 0.75 -2.18
CA VAL A 577 -1.61 -0.68 -1.51
C VAL A 577 -1.43 -0.95 0.10
N SER A 578 -1.51 -2.20 0.79
CA SER A 578 -1.00 -2.67 2.22
C SER A 578 -1.34 -4.12 2.94
N ASN A 579 -0.72 -4.65 4.10
CA ASN A 579 -0.92 -6.04 4.84
C ASN A 579 -0.37 -6.38 6.39
N CYS A 580 -0.61 -7.57 7.13
CA CYS A 580 0.00 -8.11 8.50
C CYS A 580 -0.18 -9.57 9.31
N GLY A 581 -0.60 -9.78 10.65
CA GLY A 581 -0.48 -11.03 11.62
C GLY A 581 -1.25 -11.17 13.08
N VAL A 582 -0.96 -12.03 14.17
CA VAL A 582 -1.81 -12.45 15.45
C VAL A 582 -1.27 -12.64 16.98
N ARG A 583 -2.08 -12.48 18.12
CA ARG A 583 -1.96 -12.82 19.63
C ARG A 583 -3.31 -12.87 20.49
N MET A 584 -3.42 -13.47 21.73
CA MET A 584 -4.50 -13.23 22.78
C MET A 584 -4.07 -13.10 24.30
N VAL A 585 -4.76 -12.26 25.10
CA VAL A 585 -4.62 -11.94 26.55
C VAL A 585 -5.90 -12.28 27.35
N ARG A 586 -5.84 -12.60 28.66
CA ARG A 586 -7.02 -12.83 29.55
C ARG A 586 -7.11 -11.83 30.71
N THR A 587 -8.28 -11.68 31.35
CA THR A 587 -8.50 -10.74 32.49
C THR A 587 -9.20 -11.43 33.68
N SER A 588 -9.33 -10.74 34.83
CA SER A 588 -10.18 -11.15 35.96
C SER A 588 -11.65 -10.72 35.82
N LEU A 589 -11.95 -9.79 34.89
CA LEU A 589 -13.27 -9.21 34.68
C LEU A 589 -14.25 -10.22 34.08
N THR A 590 -15.53 -10.07 34.42
CA THR A 590 -16.65 -10.72 33.74
C THR A 590 -17.39 -9.74 32.83
N TYR A 591 -18.23 -10.25 31.93
CA TYR A 591 -19.05 -9.39 31.07
C TYR A 591 -19.99 -8.46 31.88
N ASP A 592 -20.47 -8.86 33.07
CA ASP A 592 -21.28 -7.97 33.92
C ASP A 592 -20.48 -6.81 34.55
N ASP A 593 -19.14 -6.88 34.59
CA ASP A 593 -18.27 -5.78 35.05
C ASP A 593 -17.97 -4.76 33.93
N VAL A 594 -17.92 -5.20 32.67
CA VAL A 594 -17.74 -4.34 31.48
C VAL A 594 -19.06 -3.71 31.01
N ARG A 595 -20.20 -4.24 31.47
CA ARG A 595 -21.55 -3.92 30.99
C ARG A 595 -21.99 -2.49 31.31
N GLY A 596 -22.21 -1.71 30.26
CA GLY A 596 -22.50 -0.28 30.31
C GLY A 596 -21.28 0.60 30.02
N CYS A 597 -20.08 0.00 29.93
CA CYS A 597 -18.82 0.66 29.61
C CYS A 597 -18.23 0.21 28.26
N GLU A 598 -18.89 -0.68 27.51
CA GLU A 598 -18.37 -1.22 26.24
C GLU A 598 -17.99 -0.12 25.23
N ALA A 599 -18.84 0.90 25.10
CA ALA A 599 -18.62 2.02 24.19
C ALA A 599 -17.46 2.93 24.61
N GLU A 600 -17.26 3.13 25.92
CA GLU A 600 -16.16 3.93 26.47
C GLU A 600 -14.83 3.18 26.33
N LEU A 601 -14.81 1.88 26.63
CA LEU A 601 -13.66 1.01 26.49
C LEU A 601 -13.18 0.92 25.04
N VAL A 602 -14.08 0.77 24.07
CA VAL A 602 -13.69 0.65 22.65
C VAL A 602 -13.23 1.99 22.05
N ASP A 603 -13.78 3.13 22.47
CA ASP A 603 -13.26 4.44 22.07
C ASP A 603 -11.87 4.71 22.68
N ALA A 604 -11.68 4.45 23.97
CA ALA A 604 -10.40 4.64 24.64
C ALA A 604 -9.28 3.74 24.08
N LEU A 605 -9.58 2.47 23.78
CA LEU A 605 -8.64 1.56 23.14
C LEU A 605 -8.30 2.00 21.70
N PHE A 606 -9.25 2.57 20.96
CA PHE A 606 -9.04 3.05 19.59
C PHE A 606 -8.26 4.37 19.53
N GLU A 607 -8.41 5.27 20.51
CA GLU A 607 -7.59 6.48 20.64
C GLU A 607 -6.15 6.15 21.08
N ALA A 608 -5.95 5.13 21.92
CA ALA A 608 -4.66 4.81 22.51
C ALA A 608 -3.76 3.88 21.66
N ILE A 609 -4.33 3.06 20.76
CA ILE A 609 -3.60 2.00 20.03
C ILE A 609 -3.56 2.30 18.52
N PRO A 610 -2.40 2.61 17.93
CA PRO A 610 -2.28 2.97 16.52
C PRO A 610 -2.82 1.90 15.56
N SER A 611 -3.85 2.27 14.78
CA SER A 611 -4.46 1.44 13.73
C SER A 611 -4.16 1.98 12.32
N GLY A 612 -4.40 1.14 11.32
CA GLY A 612 -4.50 1.55 9.92
C GLY A 612 -3.17 1.95 9.28
N LEU A 613 -3.24 3.01 8.47
CA LEU A 613 -2.15 3.56 7.66
C LEU A 613 -1.60 4.88 8.24
N GLY A 614 -1.65 5.01 9.58
CA GLY A 614 -1.15 6.17 10.32
C GLY A 614 0.22 5.89 10.95
N GLY A 615 1.08 6.91 11.01
CA GLY A 615 2.36 6.82 11.71
C GLY A 615 2.19 6.83 13.22
N GLY A 616 2.87 5.92 13.91
CA GLY A 616 2.84 5.81 15.36
C GLY A 616 3.08 4.38 15.85
N GLY A 617 3.96 4.25 16.84
CA GLY A 617 4.02 3.10 17.73
C GLY A 617 3.40 3.42 19.08
N VAL A 618 3.26 2.41 19.94
CA VAL A 618 3.04 2.62 21.39
C VAL A 618 4.26 3.27 22.05
N ILE A 619 5.43 3.18 21.41
CA ILE A 619 6.70 3.83 21.75
C ILE A 619 7.39 4.34 20.48
N ASP A 620 8.35 5.25 20.64
CA ASP A 620 9.39 5.51 19.64
C ASP A 620 10.36 4.32 19.60
N GLY A 621 10.37 3.54 18.53
CA GLY A 621 11.32 2.44 18.36
C GLY A 621 12.70 2.97 17.98
N ASP A 622 13.58 3.25 18.95
CA ASP A 622 14.94 3.74 18.67
C ASP A 622 15.90 2.64 18.17
N ALA A 623 17.22 2.89 18.22
CA ALA A 623 18.21 1.90 17.80
C ALA A 623 18.32 0.72 18.78
N ASP A 624 18.41 1.03 20.07
CA ASP A 624 18.62 0.07 21.15
C ASP A 624 17.33 -0.74 21.40
N ALA A 625 16.16 -0.11 21.21
CA ALA A 625 14.85 -0.75 21.26
C ALA A 625 14.67 -1.80 20.15
N ILE A 626 15.04 -1.48 18.90
CA ILE A 626 14.94 -2.45 17.79
C ILE A 626 15.99 -3.56 17.92
N GLU A 627 17.24 -3.25 18.28
CA GLU A 627 18.27 -4.30 18.47
C GLU A 627 17.85 -5.26 19.60
N GLY A 628 17.37 -4.72 20.73
CA GLY A 628 16.80 -5.51 21.82
C GLY A 628 15.58 -6.34 21.40
N ALA A 629 14.64 -5.77 20.66
CA ALA A 629 13.47 -6.49 20.17
C ALA A 629 13.82 -7.62 19.20
N LEU A 630 14.84 -7.45 18.36
CA LEU A 630 15.30 -8.48 17.41
C LEU A 630 16.11 -9.59 18.09
N GLU A 631 16.99 -9.26 19.04
CA GLU A 631 17.85 -10.25 19.72
C GLU A 631 17.14 -11.01 20.85
N ARG A 632 16.37 -10.27 21.68
CA ARG A 632 15.79 -10.73 22.95
C ARG A 632 14.27 -10.90 22.90
N GLY A 633 13.57 -10.29 21.93
CA GLY A 633 12.10 -10.47 21.82
C GLY A 633 11.37 -9.97 23.06
N VAL A 634 10.42 -10.76 23.58
CA VAL A 634 9.62 -10.37 24.76
C VAL A 634 10.50 -10.18 26.01
N GLU A 635 11.67 -10.84 26.10
CA GLU A 635 12.65 -10.64 27.18
C GLU A 635 13.15 -9.19 27.23
N TRP A 636 13.30 -8.52 26.08
CA TRP A 636 13.59 -7.07 26.03
C TRP A 636 12.40 -6.26 26.56
N ALA A 637 11.19 -6.53 26.06
CA ALA A 637 10.00 -5.77 26.41
C ALA A 637 9.69 -5.84 27.92
N VAL A 638 9.85 -7.00 28.56
CA VAL A 638 9.75 -7.14 30.02
C VAL A 638 10.86 -6.36 30.73
N SER A 639 12.11 -6.41 30.23
CA SER A 639 13.24 -5.71 30.86
C SER A 639 13.14 -4.18 30.84
N GLU A 640 12.45 -3.60 29.84
CA GLU A 640 12.18 -2.16 29.75
C GLU A 640 10.83 -1.74 30.40
N GLY A 641 10.07 -2.68 30.97
CA GLY A 641 8.81 -2.41 31.68
C GLY A 641 7.52 -2.52 30.85
N TYR A 642 7.61 -2.90 29.57
CA TYR A 642 6.46 -3.12 28.68
C TYR A 642 5.81 -4.52 28.83
N GLY A 643 6.07 -5.22 29.93
CA GLY A 643 5.54 -6.55 30.18
C GLY A 643 5.85 -7.06 31.59
N ILE A 644 5.31 -8.24 31.90
CA ILE A 644 5.52 -8.95 33.17
C ILE A 644 6.10 -10.34 32.92
N GLU A 645 6.81 -10.91 33.90
CA GLU A 645 7.52 -12.20 33.79
C GLU A 645 6.64 -13.35 33.27
N SER A 646 5.34 -13.35 33.61
CA SER A 646 4.39 -14.36 33.11
C SER A 646 4.21 -14.30 31.60
N ASP A 647 4.33 -13.12 30.96
CA ASP A 647 4.15 -12.95 29.51
C ASP A 647 5.19 -13.77 28.72
N LEU A 648 6.39 -14.01 29.28
CA LEU A 648 7.38 -14.93 28.71
C LEU A 648 6.86 -16.37 28.73
N THR A 649 6.55 -16.87 29.93
CA THR A 649 6.06 -18.26 30.15
C THR A 649 4.69 -18.56 29.52
N HIS A 650 4.02 -17.55 28.96
CA HIS A 650 2.73 -17.65 28.27
C HIS A 650 2.85 -17.25 26.79
N CYS A 651 4.06 -17.11 26.22
CA CYS A 651 4.28 -16.86 24.79
C CYS A 651 4.84 -18.10 24.09
N GLU A 652 4.55 -18.28 22.80
CA GLU A 652 5.20 -19.32 22.00
C GLU A 652 6.72 -19.12 21.96
N ASP A 653 7.47 -20.22 22.13
CA ASP A 653 8.93 -20.24 22.31
C ASP A 653 9.42 -19.27 23.41
N GLU A 654 8.59 -19.08 24.44
CA GLU A 654 8.78 -18.13 25.55
C GLU A 654 9.05 -16.67 25.09
N GLY A 655 8.58 -16.33 23.89
CA GLY A 655 8.69 -15.00 23.29
C GLY A 655 10.04 -14.67 22.66
N ARG A 656 10.90 -15.68 22.43
CA ARG A 656 12.22 -15.48 21.84
C ARG A 656 12.74 -16.69 21.04
N ARG A 657 13.02 -16.50 19.75
CA ARG A 657 13.80 -17.44 18.94
C ARG A 657 15.29 -17.35 19.29
N PRO A 658 15.94 -18.40 19.84
CA PRO A 658 17.38 -18.39 20.13
C PRO A 658 18.25 -18.43 18.86
N ASP A 659 17.65 -18.85 17.75
CA ASP A 659 18.26 -18.87 16.42
C ASP A 659 18.33 -17.47 15.79
N ALA A 660 17.66 -16.47 16.36
CA ALA A 660 17.59 -15.11 15.82
C ALA A 660 18.97 -14.48 15.66
N ARG A 661 19.22 -13.86 14.51
CA ARG A 661 20.45 -13.16 14.17
C ARG A 661 20.10 -11.75 13.64
N PRO A 662 20.04 -10.74 14.52
CA PRO A 662 19.79 -9.36 14.11
C PRO A 662 20.80 -8.86 13.06
N GLU A 663 22.03 -9.39 13.04
CA GLU A 663 23.05 -9.08 12.05
C GLU A 663 22.72 -9.59 10.63
N TYR A 664 21.75 -10.49 10.49
CA TYR A 664 21.22 -10.98 9.20
C TYR A 664 19.93 -10.26 8.78
N VAL A 665 19.35 -9.42 9.65
CA VAL A 665 18.25 -8.50 9.31
C VAL A 665 18.85 -7.26 8.68
N SER A 666 18.42 -6.90 7.47
CA SER A 666 18.94 -5.72 6.80
C SER A 666 18.63 -4.45 7.59
N ARG A 667 19.56 -3.48 7.63
CA ARG A 667 19.32 -2.18 8.27
C ARG A 667 18.02 -1.52 7.78
N LYS A 668 17.73 -1.71 6.49
CA LYS A 668 16.53 -1.33 5.76
C LYS A 668 15.25 -1.93 6.36
N ALA A 669 15.28 -3.17 6.85
CA ALA A 669 14.19 -3.76 7.64
C ALA A 669 14.10 -3.15 9.05
N THR A 670 15.24 -2.96 9.72
CA THR A 670 15.28 -2.39 11.07
C THR A 670 14.76 -0.96 11.12
N ASP A 671 15.12 -0.13 10.13
CA ASP A 671 14.70 1.27 10.01
C ASP A 671 13.18 1.38 9.71
N ARG A 672 12.56 0.38 9.05
CA ARG A 672 11.08 0.31 8.88
C ARG A 672 10.35 -0.02 10.18
N GLY A 673 10.89 -0.94 10.99
CA GLY A 673 10.27 -1.37 12.24
C GLY A 673 10.13 -0.24 13.27
N ARG A 674 11.04 0.74 13.27
CA ARG A 674 11.10 1.87 14.22
C ARG A 674 9.79 2.62 14.37
N ASN A 675 9.20 3.05 13.26
CA ASN A 675 8.02 3.92 13.25
C ASN A 675 6.71 3.17 13.53
N GLN A 676 6.76 1.83 13.56
CA GLN A 676 5.59 0.94 13.61
C GLN A 676 5.51 0.17 14.94
N MET A 677 6.36 0.49 15.90
CA MET A 677 6.66 -0.38 17.06
C MET A 677 5.55 -0.31 18.12
N GLY A 678 4.65 -1.29 18.08
CA GLY A 678 3.38 -1.28 18.82
C GLY A 678 2.21 -0.73 18.00
N SER A 679 2.06 -1.18 16.75
CA SER A 679 0.94 -0.80 15.85
C SER A 679 0.17 -2.02 15.34
N LEU A 680 -1.14 -1.87 15.18
CA LEU A 680 -2.00 -2.90 14.55
C LEU A 680 -1.73 -2.98 13.04
N GLY A 681 -1.69 -1.83 12.38
CA GLY A 681 -1.75 -1.76 10.92
C GLY A 681 -3.17 -1.88 10.38
N SER A 682 -3.29 -2.16 9.08
CA SER A 682 -4.54 -2.19 8.30
C SER A 682 -4.86 -3.56 7.72
N GLY A 683 -6.09 -3.79 7.25
CA GLY A 683 -6.50 -5.04 6.58
C GLY A 683 -7.24 -5.96 7.55
N ASN A 684 -6.86 -7.25 7.61
CA ASN A 684 -7.48 -8.18 8.58
C ASN A 684 -7.11 -7.91 10.04
N HIS A 685 -6.24 -6.95 10.34
CA HIS A 685 -5.78 -6.60 11.69
C HIS A 685 -6.85 -5.96 12.56
N PHE A 686 -6.81 -6.29 13.85
CA PHE A 686 -7.80 -5.84 14.81
C PHE A 686 -7.33 -5.95 16.27
N LEU A 687 -8.06 -5.31 17.17
CA LEU A 687 -8.10 -5.66 18.58
C LEU A 687 -9.57 -5.91 18.97
N GLU A 688 -9.85 -7.07 19.56
CA GLU A 688 -11.18 -7.44 20.03
C GLU A 688 -11.17 -7.68 21.55
N VAL A 689 -12.07 -7.03 22.28
CA VAL A 689 -12.43 -7.44 23.64
C VAL A 689 -13.57 -8.44 23.50
N GLN A 690 -13.37 -9.66 23.99
CA GLN A 690 -14.29 -10.78 23.85
C GLN A 690 -14.68 -11.33 25.22
N ARG A 691 -15.84 -11.96 25.33
CA ARG A 691 -16.24 -12.77 26.49
C ARG A 691 -16.13 -14.26 26.18
N VAL A 692 -15.72 -15.08 27.14
CA VAL A 692 -15.87 -16.54 27.07
C VAL A 692 -17.36 -16.89 27.16
N THR A 693 -17.90 -17.59 26.16
CA THR A 693 -19.32 -18.00 26.13
C THR A 693 -19.53 -19.46 26.51
N ASP A 694 -18.57 -20.33 26.21
CA ASP A 694 -18.69 -21.77 26.37
C ASP A 694 -17.35 -22.36 26.84
N VAL A 695 -17.39 -23.31 27.77
CA VAL A 695 -16.23 -24.10 28.20
C VAL A 695 -16.51 -25.57 27.91
N PHE A 696 -15.70 -26.17 27.03
CA PHE A 696 -15.86 -27.55 26.57
C PHE A 696 -15.03 -28.55 27.38
N ARG A 697 -13.93 -28.09 28.00
CA ARG A 697 -12.97 -28.92 28.74
C ARG A 697 -12.56 -28.25 30.05
N GLU A 698 -13.41 -28.39 31.07
CA GLU A 698 -13.27 -27.75 32.39
C GLU A 698 -11.83 -27.81 32.96
N GLU A 699 -11.21 -29.01 33.01
CA GLU A 699 -9.84 -29.19 33.56
C GLU A 699 -8.76 -28.42 32.79
N VAL A 700 -8.94 -28.22 31.47
CA VAL A 700 -7.98 -27.47 30.63
C VAL A 700 -8.26 -25.98 30.70
N ALA A 701 -9.54 -25.58 30.75
CA ALA A 701 -9.95 -24.19 30.94
C ALA A 701 -9.51 -23.66 32.32
N GLU A 702 -9.62 -24.46 33.39
CA GLU A 702 -9.09 -24.11 34.72
C GLU A 702 -7.56 -23.88 34.68
N ALA A 703 -6.82 -24.74 33.98
CA ALA A 703 -5.38 -24.58 33.78
C ALA A 703 -5.03 -23.34 32.94
N TYR A 704 -5.84 -23.01 31.93
CA TYR A 704 -5.73 -21.80 31.11
C TYR A 704 -6.26 -20.54 31.84
N ARG A 705 -6.84 -20.70 33.04
CA ARG A 705 -7.58 -19.67 33.80
C ARG A 705 -8.66 -18.98 32.94
N LEU A 706 -9.42 -19.80 32.20
CA LEU A 706 -10.60 -19.41 31.43
C LEU A 706 -11.88 -19.97 32.08
N SER A 707 -12.93 -19.16 32.11
CA SER A 707 -14.22 -19.47 32.75
C SER A 707 -15.38 -18.75 32.04
N GLU A 708 -16.58 -19.32 32.09
CA GLU A 708 -17.77 -18.76 31.42
C GLU A 708 -18.07 -17.32 31.89
N GLY A 709 -18.29 -16.41 30.95
CA GLY A 709 -18.55 -15.00 31.21
C GLY A 709 -17.31 -14.11 31.40
N GLN A 710 -16.11 -14.69 31.50
CA GLN A 710 -14.84 -13.96 31.68
C GLN A 710 -14.44 -13.17 30.42
N ILE A 711 -13.76 -12.03 30.60
CA ILE A 711 -13.29 -11.16 29.52
C ILE A 711 -11.84 -11.47 29.12
N VAL A 712 -11.59 -11.47 27.81
CA VAL A 712 -10.29 -11.66 27.15
C VAL A 712 -10.07 -10.60 26.07
N VAL A 713 -8.83 -10.40 25.64
CA VAL A 713 -8.46 -9.43 24.59
C VAL A 713 -7.63 -10.12 23.51
N LEU A 714 -8.16 -10.17 22.28
CA LEU A 714 -7.54 -10.76 21.10
C LEU A 714 -6.90 -9.65 20.25
N ILE A 715 -5.64 -9.79 19.86
CA ILE A 715 -4.83 -8.76 19.19
C ILE A 715 -4.29 -9.33 17.87
N HIS A 716 -4.83 -8.92 16.73
CA HIS A 716 -4.38 -9.34 15.42
C HIS A 716 -3.41 -8.29 14.83
N CYS A 717 -2.08 -8.42 15.05
CA CYS A 717 -1.06 -7.78 14.19
C CYS A 717 0.27 -8.57 14.02
N GLY A 718 1.03 -8.25 12.96
CA GLY A 718 2.23 -8.99 12.54
C GLY A 718 3.57 -8.28 12.79
N SER A 719 4.60 -8.68 12.03
CA SER A 719 5.96 -8.12 12.02
C SER A 719 6.10 -6.79 11.27
N ARG A 720 4.99 -6.22 10.80
CA ARG A 720 4.89 -4.94 10.08
C ARG A 720 5.87 -4.88 8.90
N GLY A 721 6.38 -3.69 8.55
CA GLY A 721 7.28 -3.48 7.42
C GLY A 721 8.65 -4.16 7.56
N LEU A 722 9.05 -4.57 8.78
CA LEU A 722 10.32 -5.22 9.06
C LEU A 722 10.34 -6.66 8.50
N GLY A 723 9.34 -7.48 8.83
CA GLY A 723 9.28 -8.86 8.36
C GLY A 723 9.12 -8.97 6.84
N HIS A 724 8.27 -8.11 6.24
CA HIS A 724 8.11 -8.08 4.79
C HIS A 724 9.41 -7.69 4.06
N GLN A 725 10.21 -6.78 4.64
CA GLN A 725 11.51 -6.43 4.07
C GLN A 725 12.48 -7.63 4.09
N THR A 726 12.59 -8.34 5.22
CA THR A 726 13.50 -9.49 5.32
C THR A 726 13.11 -10.65 4.41
N CYS A 727 11.83 -10.95 4.22
CA CYS A 727 11.41 -12.00 3.27
C CYS A 727 11.88 -11.69 1.83
N ASN A 728 11.74 -10.43 1.40
CA ASN A 728 12.23 -9.93 0.10
C ASN A 728 13.76 -9.97 -0.04
N ASP A 729 14.50 -9.58 1.00
CA ASP A 729 15.97 -9.61 0.95
C ASP A 729 16.52 -11.03 0.76
N TYR A 730 15.82 -12.06 1.27
CA TYR A 730 16.26 -13.44 1.16
C TYR A 730 15.77 -14.17 -0.10
N LEU A 731 14.52 -13.98 -0.54
CA LEU A 731 14.04 -14.65 -1.76
C LEU A 731 14.84 -14.27 -3.00
N ARG A 732 15.20 -12.99 -3.12
CA ARG A 732 16.08 -12.47 -4.19
C ARG A 732 17.46 -13.11 -4.22
N ARG A 733 18.01 -13.41 -3.05
CA ARG A 733 19.29 -14.11 -2.93
C ARG A 733 19.13 -15.58 -3.32
N ILE A 734 18.00 -16.19 -2.95
CA ILE A 734 17.69 -17.60 -3.28
C ILE A 734 17.51 -17.79 -4.79
N GLU A 735 16.70 -16.93 -5.43
CA GLU A 735 16.48 -16.92 -6.88
C GLU A 735 17.81 -16.80 -7.65
N ARG A 736 18.73 -15.95 -7.19
CA ARG A 736 20.04 -15.72 -7.80
C ARG A 736 21.04 -16.84 -7.53
N ASP A 737 21.13 -17.32 -6.30
CA ASP A 737 22.21 -18.21 -5.84
C ASP A 737 21.83 -19.70 -5.95
N HIS A 738 20.54 -20.03 -6.12
CA HIS A 738 20.01 -21.41 -6.22
C HIS A 738 19.06 -21.62 -7.42
N ALA A 739 19.25 -20.87 -8.52
CA ALA A 739 18.42 -20.95 -9.74
C ALA A 739 18.22 -22.39 -10.28
N ASP A 740 19.26 -23.24 -10.23
CA ASP A 740 19.19 -24.65 -10.66
C ASP A 740 18.11 -25.46 -9.92
N LEU A 741 17.80 -25.11 -8.66
CA LEU A 741 16.70 -25.71 -7.90
C LEU A 741 15.35 -25.11 -8.33
N LEU A 742 15.29 -23.80 -8.55
CA LEU A 742 14.08 -23.11 -9.00
C LEU A 742 13.56 -23.64 -10.34
N GLU A 743 14.46 -23.90 -11.30
CA GLU A 743 14.13 -24.51 -12.60
C GLU A 743 13.60 -25.96 -12.49
N SER A 744 13.77 -26.63 -11.34
CA SER A 744 13.32 -28.01 -11.10
C SER A 744 11.98 -28.13 -10.36
N LEU A 745 11.41 -27.00 -9.94
CA LEU A 745 10.12 -26.95 -9.25
C LEU A 745 8.98 -26.69 -10.25
N PRO A 746 7.75 -27.17 -9.98
CA PRO A 746 6.59 -26.92 -10.86
C PRO A 746 6.11 -25.47 -10.81
N ASP A 747 6.66 -24.68 -9.88
CA ASP A 747 6.19 -23.35 -9.50
C ASP A 747 7.38 -22.55 -8.95
N LYS A 748 7.52 -21.29 -9.40
CA LYS A 748 8.59 -20.40 -8.94
C LYS A 748 8.30 -19.80 -7.57
N GLU A 749 7.04 -19.73 -7.16
CA GLU A 749 6.62 -19.24 -5.85
C GLU A 749 7.14 -20.16 -4.69
N LEU A 750 7.65 -21.35 -5.02
CA LEU A 750 8.28 -22.31 -4.11
C LEU A 750 9.80 -22.11 -3.93
N ALA A 751 10.39 -21.00 -4.38
CA ALA A 751 11.82 -20.71 -4.25
C ALA A 751 12.37 -21.00 -2.83
N ALA A 752 13.47 -21.74 -2.76
CA ALA A 752 14.00 -22.30 -1.51
C ALA A 752 15.53 -22.37 -1.45
N ALA A 753 16.11 -22.15 -0.26
CA ALA A 753 17.53 -22.35 0.00
C ALA A 753 17.79 -23.81 0.45
N PRO A 754 18.69 -24.57 -0.21
CA PRO A 754 19.09 -25.90 0.25
C PRO A 754 19.64 -25.89 1.67
N ALA A 755 19.25 -26.90 2.46
CA ALA A 755 19.64 -27.06 3.85
C ALA A 755 21.17 -27.14 4.01
N GLY A 756 21.72 -26.42 4.98
CA GLY A 756 23.17 -26.32 5.20
C GLY A 756 23.92 -25.43 4.20
N SER A 757 23.22 -24.71 3.30
CA SER A 757 23.82 -23.55 2.62
C SER A 757 23.92 -22.36 3.57
N GLU A 758 24.91 -21.49 3.34
CA GLU A 758 25.08 -20.22 4.08
C GLU A 758 23.79 -19.39 4.08
N LEU A 759 23.14 -19.32 2.92
CA LEU A 759 21.89 -18.58 2.71
C LEU A 759 20.68 -19.15 3.46
N ALA A 760 20.63 -20.48 3.69
CA ALA A 760 19.56 -21.11 4.46
C ALA A 760 19.63 -20.77 5.94
N GLU A 761 20.84 -20.83 6.52
CA GLU A 761 21.06 -20.46 7.93
C GLU A 761 20.95 -18.94 8.14
N GLU A 762 21.39 -18.12 7.18
CA GLU A 762 21.16 -16.67 7.21
C GLU A 762 19.66 -16.31 7.20
N TYR A 763 18.88 -16.86 6.24
CA TYR A 763 17.45 -16.61 6.17
C TYR A 763 16.75 -17.05 7.47
N TYR A 764 17.06 -18.25 7.95
CA TYR A 764 16.46 -18.78 9.18
C TYR A 764 16.77 -17.90 10.40
N GLY A 765 17.99 -17.37 10.52
CA GLY A 765 18.37 -16.44 11.59
C GLY A 765 17.71 -15.07 11.46
N ALA A 766 17.60 -14.51 10.25
CA ALA A 766 16.94 -13.22 10.01
C ALA A 766 15.42 -13.30 10.25
N MET A 767 14.78 -14.36 9.75
CA MET A 767 13.38 -14.70 10.04
C MET A 767 13.18 -14.87 11.55
N GLY A 768 14.10 -15.56 12.24
CA GLY A 768 14.12 -15.70 13.71
C GLY A 768 13.99 -14.35 14.44
N ALA A 769 14.75 -13.35 14.00
CA ALA A 769 14.69 -12.00 14.55
C ALA A 769 13.38 -11.26 14.16
N CYS A 770 12.85 -11.45 12.95
CA CYS A 770 11.55 -10.89 12.55
C CYS A 770 10.38 -11.41 13.39
N ILE A 771 10.45 -12.67 13.81
CA ILE A 771 9.47 -13.29 14.73
C ILE A 771 9.56 -12.64 16.11
N ASN A 772 10.77 -12.40 16.63
CA ASN A 772 10.98 -11.68 17.88
C ASN A 772 10.38 -10.26 17.84
N PHE A 773 10.58 -9.53 16.74
CA PHE A 773 9.94 -8.21 16.55
C PHE A 773 8.41 -8.30 16.48
N ALA A 774 7.82 -9.32 15.86
CA ALA A 774 6.38 -9.53 15.84
C ALA A 774 5.80 -9.74 17.26
N TRP A 775 6.47 -10.55 18.08
CA TRP A 775 6.10 -10.75 19.48
C TRP A 775 6.21 -9.46 20.29
N VAL A 776 7.24 -8.65 20.07
CA VAL A 776 7.40 -7.34 20.74
C VAL A 776 6.35 -6.33 20.29
N ASN A 777 6.02 -6.26 19.00
CA ASN A 777 4.95 -5.41 18.48
C ASN A 777 3.62 -5.69 19.21
N ARG A 778 3.27 -6.97 19.36
CA ARG A 778 2.07 -7.40 20.09
C ARG A 778 2.16 -7.24 21.60
N GLN A 779 3.37 -7.33 22.18
CA GLN A 779 3.62 -7.05 23.59
C GLN A 779 3.41 -5.57 23.93
N LEU A 780 3.83 -4.64 23.06
CA LEU A 780 3.61 -3.21 23.25
C LEU A 780 2.12 -2.85 23.17
N ILE A 781 1.37 -3.45 22.23
CA ILE A 781 -0.09 -3.30 22.18
C ILE A 781 -0.75 -3.92 23.44
N THR A 782 -0.23 -5.05 23.94
CA THR A 782 -0.67 -5.64 25.21
C THR A 782 -0.44 -4.69 26.40
N HIS A 783 0.69 -3.97 26.44
CA HIS A 783 0.98 -2.96 27.44
C HIS A 783 0.02 -1.77 27.37
N ARG A 784 -0.18 -1.20 26.17
CA ARG A 784 -1.11 -0.07 25.98
C ARG A 784 -2.56 -0.44 26.27
N ALA A 785 -2.98 -1.66 25.93
CA ALA A 785 -4.29 -2.17 26.32
C ALA A 785 -4.44 -2.32 27.85
N ARG A 786 -3.38 -2.74 28.56
CA ARG A 786 -3.37 -2.77 30.04
C ARG A 786 -3.55 -1.39 30.64
N GLU A 787 -2.81 -0.38 30.16
CA GLU A 787 -2.94 1.01 30.60
C GLU A 787 -4.40 1.52 30.44
N VAL A 788 -5.00 1.33 29.25
CA VAL A 788 -6.38 1.76 28.96
C VAL A 788 -7.41 1.06 29.86
N PHE A 789 -7.29 -0.25 30.09
CA PHE A 789 -8.18 -0.95 31.01
C PHE A 789 -8.02 -0.42 32.45
N GLY A 790 -6.79 -0.14 32.90
CA GLY A 790 -6.55 0.46 34.22
C GLY A 790 -7.21 1.84 34.39
N ASP A 791 -7.09 2.69 33.36
CA ASP A 791 -7.72 4.03 33.35
C ASP A 791 -9.26 3.95 33.29
N VAL A 792 -9.84 3.04 32.52
CA VAL A 792 -11.30 2.87 32.37
C VAL A 792 -11.95 2.27 33.62
N PHE A 793 -11.26 1.37 34.33
CA PHE A 793 -11.81 0.67 35.51
C PHE A 793 -11.30 1.20 36.88
N ASP A 794 -10.44 2.23 36.91
CA ASP A 794 -9.83 2.83 38.13
C ASP A 794 -9.15 1.78 39.04
N ALA A 795 -8.36 0.89 38.42
CA ALA A 795 -7.85 -0.35 39.01
C ALA A 795 -6.46 -0.76 38.47
N ASP A 796 -5.67 -1.54 39.21
CA ASP A 796 -4.38 -2.02 38.69
C ASP A 796 -4.58 -3.09 37.60
N PRO A 797 -3.98 -2.95 36.40
CA PRO A 797 -4.17 -3.90 35.31
C PRO A 797 -3.76 -5.34 35.63
N ILE A 798 -2.83 -5.56 36.56
CA ILE A 798 -2.29 -6.88 36.89
C ILE A 798 -2.84 -7.39 38.23
N ASP A 799 -2.75 -6.59 39.29
CA ASP A 799 -3.14 -7.02 40.65
C ASP A 799 -4.67 -7.05 40.85
N ASP A 800 -5.42 -6.15 40.22
CA ASP A 800 -6.90 -6.09 40.31
C ASP A 800 -7.57 -6.71 39.06
N LEU A 801 -7.19 -6.24 37.86
CA LEU A 801 -7.80 -6.65 36.58
C LEU A 801 -7.22 -7.94 35.97
N GLY A 802 -6.17 -8.51 36.57
CA GLY A 802 -5.65 -9.83 36.22
C GLY A 802 -5.23 -10.02 34.76
N MET A 803 -4.77 -8.95 34.09
CA MET A 803 -4.52 -8.91 32.64
C MET A 803 -3.24 -9.63 32.20
N GLU A 804 -3.08 -10.89 32.60
CA GLU A 804 -1.97 -11.77 32.19
C GLU A 804 -2.18 -12.28 30.75
N LEU A 805 -1.09 -12.47 29.99
CA LEU A 805 -1.14 -13.09 28.67
C LEU A 805 -1.78 -14.49 28.76
N LEU A 806 -2.68 -14.83 27.83
CA LEU A 806 -3.15 -16.21 27.68
C LEU A 806 -2.16 -16.96 26.78
N TYR A 807 -2.08 -16.56 25.51
CA TYR A 807 -1.08 -17.09 24.59
C TYR A 807 -0.83 -16.15 23.40
N ASP A 808 0.39 -16.18 22.89
CA ASP A 808 0.78 -15.58 21.62
C ASP A 808 1.37 -16.70 20.74
N VAL A 809 0.92 -16.80 19.48
CA VAL A 809 1.32 -17.86 18.55
C VAL A 809 1.37 -17.33 17.12
N ALA A 810 2.36 -17.78 16.35
CA ALA A 810 2.50 -17.38 14.94
C ALA A 810 1.80 -18.36 13.97
N HIS A 811 1.31 -17.83 12.84
CA HIS A 811 0.63 -18.61 11.79
C HIS A 811 1.30 -18.60 10.39
N ASN A 812 2.29 -17.73 10.19
CA ASN A 812 3.11 -17.61 8.97
C ASN A 812 4.58 -17.70 9.41
N ILE A 813 5.13 -18.92 9.46
CA ILE A 813 6.39 -19.19 10.14
C ILE A 813 7.09 -20.47 9.67
N GLY A 814 8.42 -20.45 9.60
CA GLY A 814 9.24 -21.66 9.54
C GLY A 814 9.89 -21.93 10.90
N LYS A 815 9.94 -23.19 11.35
CA LYS A 815 10.66 -23.57 12.58
C LYS A 815 11.48 -24.85 12.36
N LYS A 816 12.69 -24.89 12.92
CA LYS A 816 13.41 -26.16 13.16
C LYS A 816 12.72 -26.87 14.34
N GLU A 817 12.08 -28.00 14.06
CA GLU A 817 11.33 -28.80 15.05
C GLU A 817 11.70 -30.29 14.94
N THR A 818 11.73 -31.01 16.06
CA THR A 818 12.02 -32.45 16.05
C THR A 818 10.75 -33.28 15.99
N HIS A 819 10.62 -34.07 14.92
CA HIS A 819 9.49 -34.97 14.64
C HIS A 819 10.02 -36.37 14.29
N GLU A 820 9.31 -37.42 14.71
CA GLU A 820 9.62 -38.80 14.32
C GLU A 820 9.11 -39.03 12.89
N VAL A 821 9.98 -39.45 11.95
CA VAL A 821 9.64 -39.65 10.52
C VAL A 821 10.03 -41.04 10.01
N PRO A 822 9.44 -41.56 8.91
CA PRO A 822 9.83 -42.83 8.31
C PRO A 822 11.23 -42.73 7.71
N VAL A 823 12.04 -43.78 7.89
CA VAL A 823 13.41 -43.82 7.37
C VAL A 823 13.74 -45.10 6.61
N GLY A 824 14.52 -44.94 5.54
CA GLY A 824 14.98 -46.04 4.69
C GLY A 824 16.19 -46.80 5.26
N PRO A 825 16.68 -47.85 4.57
CA PRO A 825 17.77 -48.70 5.04
C PRO A 825 19.13 -48.01 5.26
N ASP A 826 19.31 -46.79 4.76
CA ASP A 826 20.50 -45.95 4.98
C ASP A 826 20.30 -44.89 6.09
N GLY A 827 19.12 -44.86 6.72
CA GLY A 827 18.76 -43.92 7.77
C GLY A 827 18.30 -42.54 7.31
N ARG A 828 18.11 -42.31 6.00
CA ARG A 828 17.49 -41.07 5.49
C ARG A 828 15.96 -41.12 5.56
N PRO A 829 15.26 -39.96 5.59
CA PRO A 829 13.82 -39.93 5.37
C PRO A 829 13.43 -40.68 4.09
N ALA A 830 12.35 -41.44 4.15
CA ALA A 830 11.85 -42.26 3.04
C ALA A 830 10.32 -42.27 3.03
N THR A 831 9.70 -42.58 1.89
CA THR A 831 8.24 -42.70 1.85
C THR A 831 7.75 -43.89 2.68
N THR A 832 6.49 -43.87 3.10
CA THR A 832 5.88 -44.93 3.94
C THR A 832 5.94 -46.34 3.31
N GLU A 833 6.09 -46.44 1.99
CA GLU A 833 6.26 -47.71 1.26
C GLU A 833 7.71 -48.22 1.24
N GLU A 834 8.69 -47.34 1.41
CA GLU A 834 10.13 -47.59 1.33
C GLU A 834 10.81 -47.66 2.71
N ALA A 835 10.12 -47.15 3.74
CA ALA A 835 10.60 -47.10 5.12
C ALA A 835 10.77 -48.49 5.73
N VAL A 836 11.82 -48.65 6.54
CA VAL A 836 12.12 -49.87 7.31
C VAL A 836 12.12 -49.64 8.82
N ASP A 837 12.13 -48.38 9.26
CA ASP A 837 12.05 -47.95 10.65
C ASP A 837 11.44 -46.53 10.71
N ARG A 838 11.23 -45.98 11.92
CA ARG A 838 11.03 -44.53 12.13
C ARG A 838 12.16 -43.96 13.00
N ALA A 839 12.44 -42.67 12.88
CA ALA A 839 13.45 -41.99 13.70
C ALA A 839 13.22 -40.47 13.80
N ASP A 840 13.62 -39.89 14.93
CA ASP A 840 13.59 -38.43 15.16
C ASP A 840 14.46 -37.68 14.15
N ARG A 841 13.90 -36.68 13.46
CA ARG A 841 14.61 -35.76 12.58
C ARG A 841 14.23 -34.32 12.91
N GLU A 842 15.22 -33.44 12.81
CA GLU A 842 14.99 -32.00 12.79
C GLU A 842 14.49 -31.60 11.40
N LEU A 843 13.33 -30.97 11.36
CA LEU A 843 12.64 -30.56 10.13
C LEU A 843 12.45 -29.04 10.15
N TYR A 844 12.60 -28.39 9.00
CA TYR A 844 11.97 -27.11 8.73
C TYR A 844 10.47 -27.36 8.52
N VAL A 845 9.68 -27.16 9.57
CA VAL A 845 8.22 -27.15 9.49
C VAL A 845 7.79 -25.75 9.07
N HIS A 846 7.33 -25.66 7.82
CA HIS A 846 6.76 -24.44 7.22
C HIS A 846 5.26 -24.45 7.49
N ARG A 847 4.74 -23.33 7.99
CA ARG A 847 3.32 -23.10 8.23
C ARG A 847 2.93 -21.76 7.61
N LYS A 848 1.88 -21.74 6.79
CA LYS A 848 1.31 -20.53 6.17
C LYS A 848 -0.20 -20.54 6.36
N GLY A 849 -0.71 -19.59 7.13
CA GLY A 849 -2.06 -19.66 7.69
C GLY A 849 -2.28 -20.96 8.47
N ALA A 850 -1.31 -21.40 9.26
CA ALA A 850 -1.45 -22.61 10.08
C ALA A 850 -0.68 -22.47 11.40
N THR A 851 -1.28 -22.92 12.49
CA THR A 851 -0.81 -22.62 13.85
C THR A 851 -0.14 -23.84 14.48
N ARG A 852 0.92 -23.65 15.27
CA ARG A 852 1.52 -24.76 16.04
C ARG A 852 0.57 -25.23 17.14
N ALA A 853 0.40 -26.54 17.28
CA ALA A 853 -0.60 -27.19 18.12
C ALA A 853 0.01 -28.37 18.92
N PHE A 854 1.10 -28.12 19.67
CA PHE A 854 1.82 -29.18 20.38
C PHE A 854 1.02 -29.76 21.57
N PRO A 855 0.95 -31.10 21.72
CA PRO A 855 0.18 -31.74 22.77
C PRO A 855 0.85 -31.65 24.15
N ALA A 856 0.10 -32.06 25.18
CA ALA A 856 0.61 -32.18 26.54
C ALA A 856 1.87 -33.05 26.62
N GLY A 857 2.85 -32.63 27.42
CA GLY A 857 4.10 -33.34 27.68
C GLY A 857 5.28 -32.98 26.78
N ARG A 858 5.10 -32.20 25.70
CA ARG A 858 6.23 -31.70 24.88
C ARG A 858 7.05 -30.66 25.64
N GLU A 859 8.38 -30.77 25.60
CA GLU A 859 9.28 -29.88 26.34
C GLU A 859 9.21 -28.43 25.82
N GLU A 860 8.93 -28.25 24.51
CA GLU A 860 8.82 -26.95 23.83
C GLU A 860 7.50 -26.22 24.10
N VAL A 861 6.57 -26.84 24.83
CA VAL A 861 5.40 -26.14 25.39
C VAL A 861 5.86 -25.47 26.70
N PRO A 862 5.63 -24.15 26.89
CA PRO A 862 6.02 -23.44 28.10
C PRO A 862 5.48 -24.09 29.38
N GLU A 863 6.20 -23.94 30.50
CA GLU A 863 5.92 -24.70 31.73
C GLU A 863 4.48 -24.52 32.25
N ALA A 864 3.88 -23.33 32.07
CA ALA A 864 2.49 -23.03 32.41
C ALA A 864 1.47 -23.99 31.75
N TYR A 865 1.78 -24.50 30.56
CA TYR A 865 0.87 -25.29 29.72
C TYR A 865 1.36 -26.69 29.40
N ARG A 866 2.62 -27.02 29.71
CA ARG A 866 3.24 -28.32 29.42
C ARG A 866 2.45 -29.53 29.93
N SER A 867 1.74 -29.39 31.05
CA SER A 867 0.89 -30.44 31.64
C SER A 867 -0.43 -30.71 30.89
N VAL A 868 -0.95 -29.72 30.17
CA VAL A 868 -2.30 -29.77 29.54
C VAL A 868 -2.28 -29.71 28.01
N GLY A 869 -1.23 -29.16 27.41
CA GLY A 869 -1.08 -28.95 25.96
C GLY A 869 -0.99 -27.47 25.61
N GLN A 870 -0.33 -27.16 24.50
CA GLN A 870 -0.13 -25.77 24.06
C GLN A 870 -1.47 -25.11 23.72
N PRO A 871 -1.75 -23.88 24.16
CA PRO A 871 -2.90 -23.15 23.66
C PRO A 871 -2.78 -22.89 22.16
N VAL A 872 -3.94 -22.87 21.50
CA VAL A 872 -4.13 -22.48 20.10
C VAL A 872 -5.29 -21.49 20.08
N ILE A 873 -5.14 -20.41 19.32
CA ILE A 873 -6.13 -19.34 19.21
C ILE A 873 -6.56 -19.27 17.75
N ILE A 874 -7.86 -19.41 17.50
CA ILE A 874 -8.47 -19.36 16.18
C ILE A 874 -9.37 -18.11 16.12
N PRO A 875 -8.88 -16.97 15.60
CA PRO A 875 -9.74 -15.86 15.21
C PRO A 875 -10.79 -16.29 14.17
N GLY A 876 -12.07 -16.05 14.47
CA GLY A 876 -13.13 -16.11 13.47
C GLY A 876 -13.33 -14.75 12.80
N SER A 877 -14.56 -14.24 12.88
CA SER A 877 -14.98 -12.95 12.33
C SER A 877 -15.76 -12.13 13.37
N MET A 878 -15.97 -10.85 13.08
CA MET A 878 -16.47 -9.83 14.03
C MET A 878 -17.83 -10.12 14.68
N GLY A 879 -18.54 -11.18 14.26
CA GLY A 879 -19.82 -11.64 14.84
C GLY A 879 -20.00 -13.17 14.83
N ALA A 880 -18.95 -13.95 14.55
CA ALA A 880 -18.96 -15.42 14.70
C ALA A 880 -18.31 -15.87 16.01
N GLY A 881 -17.42 -15.05 16.57
CA GLY A 881 -16.57 -15.39 17.71
C GLY A 881 -15.24 -16.01 17.29
N SER A 882 -14.46 -16.37 18.30
CA SER A 882 -13.13 -16.99 18.19
C SER A 882 -13.05 -18.20 19.12
N TYR A 883 -12.10 -19.10 18.91
CA TYR A 883 -11.92 -20.27 19.77
C TYR A 883 -10.54 -20.31 20.42
N VAL A 884 -10.53 -20.82 21.66
CA VAL A 884 -9.32 -21.33 22.32
C VAL A 884 -9.39 -22.86 22.29
N LEU A 885 -8.36 -23.47 21.74
CA LEU A 885 -8.13 -24.91 21.72
C LEU A 885 -6.83 -25.21 22.47
N ARG A 886 -6.55 -26.50 22.67
CA ARG A 886 -5.21 -27.00 23.00
C ARG A 886 -4.66 -27.84 21.85
N GLY A 887 -3.35 -28.05 21.79
CA GLY A 887 -2.76 -29.05 20.91
C GLY A 887 -3.35 -30.44 21.14
N GLY A 888 -3.98 -31.01 20.11
CA GLY A 888 -4.70 -32.29 20.20
C GLY A 888 -3.76 -33.50 20.23
N SER A 889 -4.24 -34.65 20.71
CA SER A 889 -3.37 -35.83 20.95
C SER A 889 -2.72 -36.39 19.68
N GLU A 890 -3.39 -36.25 18.53
CA GLU A 890 -2.95 -36.78 17.24
C GLU A 890 -2.19 -35.73 16.41
N SER A 891 -2.07 -34.49 16.89
CA SER A 891 -1.53 -33.35 16.11
C SER A 891 -0.12 -33.64 15.60
N MET A 892 0.72 -34.30 16.40
CA MET A 892 2.08 -34.70 16.04
C MET A 892 2.10 -35.72 14.89
N SER A 893 1.21 -36.71 14.89
CA SER A 893 1.18 -37.81 13.91
C SER A 893 0.33 -37.53 12.67
N VAL A 894 -0.61 -36.59 12.74
CA VAL A 894 -1.50 -36.21 11.63
C VAL A 894 -1.02 -34.95 10.92
N SER A 895 -0.35 -34.05 11.63
CA SER A 895 -0.19 -32.65 11.22
C SER A 895 1.14 -31.97 11.61
N PHE A 896 2.18 -32.73 11.98
CA PHE A 896 3.45 -32.18 12.49
C PHE A 896 3.26 -31.16 13.63
N GLY A 897 2.33 -31.46 14.54
CA GLY A 897 1.96 -30.58 15.65
C GLY A 897 1.39 -29.26 15.17
N SER A 898 0.42 -29.27 14.25
CA SER A 898 -0.18 -28.07 13.64
C SER A 898 -1.70 -28.17 13.53
N THR A 899 -2.38 -27.03 13.35
CA THR A 899 -3.82 -26.96 13.07
C THR A 899 -4.13 -25.65 12.31
N ALA A 900 -5.42 -25.32 12.15
CA ALA A 900 -5.91 -24.07 11.55
C ALA A 900 -5.30 -22.79 12.16
N HIS A 901 -5.48 -21.65 11.51
CA HIS A 901 -5.14 -20.31 12.03
C HIS A 901 -6.33 -19.37 12.18
N GLY A 902 -7.47 -19.68 11.56
CA GLY A 902 -8.65 -18.83 11.59
C GLY A 902 -9.84 -19.53 10.97
N ALA A 903 -10.87 -18.77 10.60
CA ALA A 903 -11.98 -19.30 9.82
C ALA A 903 -11.61 -19.60 8.34
N GLY A 904 -10.70 -18.82 7.75
CA GLY A 904 -10.49 -18.79 6.30
C GLY A 904 -11.62 -18.03 5.57
N ARG A 905 -11.32 -17.46 4.41
CA ARG A 905 -12.32 -16.67 3.65
C ARG A 905 -13.15 -17.58 2.74
N LEU A 906 -14.46 -17.30 2.63
CA LEU A 906 -15.32 -17.82 1.56
C LEU A 906 -15.29 -16.90 0.34
N MET A 907 -15.12 -15.60 0.59
CA MET A 907 -15.25 -14.58 -0.44
C MET A 907 -14.25 -13.45 -0.23
N SER A 908 -13.93 -12.78 -1.32
CA SER A 908 -13.06 -11.62 -1.36
C SER A 908 -13.73 -10.39 -0.68
N ARG A 909 -12.96 -9.35 -0.31
CA ARG A 909 -13.38 -8.19 0.50
C ARG A 909 -14.48 -7.33 -0.12
N THR A 910 -14.70 -7.40 -1.42
CA THR A 910 -15.70 -6.65 -2.17
C THR A 910 -16.96 -7.43 -2.44
N GLN A 911 -16.91 -8.76 -2.66
CA GLN A 911 -18.14 -9.54 -2.55
C GLN A 911 -18.76 -9.28 -1.16
N ALA A 912 -17.92 -9.21 -0.12
CA ALA A 912 -18.33 -8.75 1.20
C ALA A 912 -18.91 -7.31 1.22
N LYS A 913 -18.25 -6.29 0.64
CA LYS A 913 -18.79 -4.91 0.56
C LYS A 913 -20.06 -4.77 -0.28
N GLN A 914 -20.31 -5.67 -1.24
CA GLN A 914 -21.51 -5.68 -2.07
C GLN A 914 -22.68 -6.40 -1.38
N GLU A 915 -22.41 -7.45 -0.61
CA GLU A 915 -23.41 -8.20 0.16
C GLU A 915 -23.75 -7.57 1.52
N PHE A 916 -22.78 -6.88 2.14
CA PHE A 916 -22.89 -6.31 3.49
C PHE A 916 -22.63 -4.79 3.50
N TRP A 917 -23.62 -3.99 3.91
CA TRP A 917 -23.42 -2.56 4.15
C TRP A 917 -22.83 -2.35 5.56
N GLY A 918 -21.59 -1.87 5.66
CA GLY A 918 -20.87 -1.80 6.94
C GLY A 918 -21.51 -0.91 8.02
N GLY A 919 -22.38 0.03 7.61
CA GLY A 919 -23.24 0.76 8.55
C GLY A 919 -24.31 -0.12 9.19
N ASP A 920 -24.99 -0.95 8.39
CA ASP A 920 -25.99 -1.91 8.87
C ASP A 920 -25.30 -3.07 9.62
N VAL A 921 -24.14 -3.55 9.16
CA VAL A 921 -23.34 -4.56 9.88
C VAL A 921 -23.00 -4.09 11.30
N ARG A 922 -22.43 -2.89 11.48
CA ARG A 922 -22.16 -2.36 12.82
C ARG A 922 -23.45 -2.22 13.63
N ASP A 923 -24.47 -1.60 13.03
CA ASP A 923 -25.72 -1.31 13.71
C ASP A 923 -26.47 -2.59 14.14
N ASP A 924 -26.38 -3.68 13.37
CA ASP A 924 -27.02 -4.96 13.68
C ASP A 924 -26.15 -5.84 14.60
N LEU A 925 -24.82 -5.76 14.50
CA LEU A 925 -23.89 -6.27 15.52
C LEU A 925 -24.17 -5.59 16.89
N GLU A 926 -24.44 -4.29 16.92
CA GLU A 926 -24.81 -3.56 18.15
C GLU A 926 -26.21 -3.95 18.65
N ARG A 927 -27.23 -4.00 17.76
CA ARG A 927 -28.64 -4.27 18.14
C ARG A 927 -28.92 -5.72 18.49
N GLU A 928 -28.41 -6.67 17.70
CA GLU A 928 -28.77 -8.09 17.79
C GLU A 928 -27.76 -8.88 18.64
N GLN A 929 -26.50 -8.46 18.66
CA GLN A 929 -25.41 -9.19 19.32
C GLN A 929 -24.73 -8.42 20.47
N ALA A 930 -24.99 -7.11 20.62
CA ALA A 930 -24.36 -6.20 21.59
C ALA A 930 -22.84 -6.06 21.42
N ILE A 931 -22.36 -5.99 20.18
CA ILE A 931 -20.95 -5.78 19.82
C ILE A 931 -20.73 -4.34 19.33
N TYR A 932 -19.75 -3.65 19.91
CA TYR A 932 -19.40 -2.27 19.57
C TYR A 932 -18.17 -2.23 18.67
N VAL A 933 -18.34 -1.83 17.40
CA VAL A 933 -17.26 -1.79 16.40
C VAL A 933 -16.74 -0.37 16.15
N LYS A 934 -15.42 -0.20 16.22
CA LYS A 934 -14.65 0.97 15.78
C LYS A 934 -13.72 0.57 14.64
N ALA A 935 -13.51 1.49 13.72
CA ALA A 935 -12.63 1.35 12.55
C ALA A 935 -12.38 2.74 11.96
N GLN A 936 -11.30 2.91 11.20
CA GLN A 936 -11.06 4.18 10.48
C GLN A 936 -12.10 4.45 9.38
N SER A 937 -12.79 3.41 8.88
CA SER A 937 -13.88 3.54 7.93
C SER A 937 -15.02 2.56 8.22
N GLY A 938 -16.24 2.91 7.82
CA GLY A 938 -17.38 1.97 7.85
C GLY A 938 -17.24 0.83 6.83
N ALA A 939 -16.37 0.94 5.83
CA ALA A 939 -16.18 -0.09 4.82
C ALA A 939 -15.27 -1.23 5.29
N THR A 940 -14.27 -0.94 6.14
CA THR A 940 -13.46 -1.95 6.84
C THR A 940 -14.33 -2.89 7.69
N VAL A 941 -15.51 -2.43 8.14
CA VAL A 941 -16.53 -3.24 8.85
C VAL A 941 -17.31 -4.16 7.90
N ALA A 942 -17.39 -3.84 6.60
CA ALA A 942 -18.02 -4.68 5.59
C ALA A 942 -17.06 -5.75 5.03
N GLU A 943 -15.81 -5.38 4.73
CA GLU A 943 -14.76 -6.27 4.16
C GLU A 943 -14.44 -7.51 5.01
N GLU A 944 -14.74 -7.39 6.31
CA GLU A 944 -14.42 -8.34 7.38
C GLU A 944 -15.70 -8.77 8.14
N ALA A 945 -16.88 -8.57 7.53
CA ALA A 945 -18.20 -8.90 8.10
C ALA A 945 -18.39 -10.41 8.37
N PRO A 946 -19.39 -10.83 9.18
CA PRO A 946 -19.42 -12.21 9.67
C PRO A 946 -19.57 -13.30 8.60
N GLY A 947 -20.41 -13.09 7.59
CA GLY A 947 -20.70 -14.08 6.53
C GLY A 947 -19.65 -14.19 5.42
N VAL A 948 -18.52 -13.52 5.58
CA VAL A 948 -17.41 -13.42 4.61
C VAL A 948 -16.43 -14.60 4.73
N TYR A 949 -16.47 -15.27 5.87
CA TYR A 949 -15.56 -16.34 6.27
C TYR A 949 -16.31 -17.68 6.33
N LYS A 950 -15.55 -18.77 6.27
CA LYS A 950 -16.10 -20.12 6.47
C LYS A 950 -16.66 -20.24 7.89
N ASP A 951 -17.51 -21.23 8.14
CA ASP A 951 -18.02 -21.45 9.49
C ASP A 951 -16.86 -21.89 10.42
N VAL A 952 -16.46 -20.97 11.31
CA VAL A 952 -15.40 -21.22 12.29
C VAL A 952 -15.74 -22.37 13.25
N ASP A 953 -17.03 -22.62 13.48
CA ASP A 953 -17.49 -23.77 14.28
C ASP A 953 -17.20 -25.09 13.55
N GLU A 954 -17.36 -25.13 12.22
CA GLU A 954 -17.07 -26.29 11.39
C GLU A 954 -15.56 -26.54 11.24
N VAL A 955 -14.76 -25.48 11.05
CA VAL A 955 -13.28 -25.56 11.04
C VAL A 955 -12.75 -26.11 12.36
N VAL A 956 -13.28 -25.62 13.49
CA VAL A 956 -12.89 -26.08 14.84
C VAL A 956 -13.40 -27.49 15.13
N ARG A 957 -14.64 -27.83 14.73
CA ARG A 957 -15.19 -29.18 14.86
C ARG A 957 -14.37 -30.22 14.11
N VAL A 958 -13.95 -29.93 12.87
CA VAL A 958 -13.07 -30.81 12.10
C VAL A 958 -11.69 -30.93 12.77
N SER A 959 -11.18 -29.86 13.39
CA SER A 959 -9.89 -29.88 14.11
C SER A 959 -9.92 -30.73 15.38
N ASP A 960 -11.03 -30.72 16.14
CA ASP A 960 -11.25 -31.56 17.33
C ASP A 960 -11.51 -33.03 16.95
N GLU A 961 -12.38 -33.29 15.97
CA GLU A 961 -12.67 -34.64 15.48
C GLU A 961 -11.47 -35.33 14.80
N LEU A 962 -10.52 -34.55 14.26
CA LEU A 962 -9.23 -35.06 13.77
C LEU A 962 -8.18 -35.26 14.88
N GLY A 963 -8.41 -34.74 16.09
CA GLY A 963 -7.46 -34.77 17.20
C GLY A 963 -6.22 -33.88 16.98
N ILE A 964 -6.31 -32.87 16.11
CA ILE A 964 -5.19 -31.95 15.81
C ILE A 964 -5.25 -30.67 16.65
N GLY A 965 -6.44 -30.22 17.02
CA GLY A 965 -6.68 -29.16 17.99
C GLY A 965 -7.94 -29.46 18.80
N ASP A 966 -7.78 -29.75 20.09
CA ASP A 966 -8.87 -30.11 21.01
C ASP A 966 -9.56 -28.83 21.50
N THR A 967 -10.87 -28.63 21.27
CA THR A 967 -11.59 -27.42 21.69
C THR A 967 -11.62 -27.26 23.21
N VAL A 968 -11.28 -26.08 23.72
CA VAL A 968 -11.26 -25.77 25.18
C VAL A 968 -12.36 -24.78 25.54
N ALA A 969 -12.45 -23.65 24.83
CA ALA A 969 -13.45 -22.61 25.08
C ALA A 969 -13.85 -21.86 23.79
N ARG A 970 -15.10 -21.39 23.74
CA ARG A 970 -15.56 -20.40 22.74
C ARG A 970 -15.50 -19.01 23.37
N THR A 971 -15.11 -18.05 22.56
CA THR A 971 -15.08 -16.62 22.88
C THR A 971 -15.90 -15.85 21.86
N PHE A 972 -16.53 -14.77 22.26
CA PHE A 972 -17.42 -13.98 21.40
C PHE A 972 -17.18 -12.48 21.63
N PRO A 973 -17.06 -11.65 20.58
CA PRO A 973 -16.74 -10.24 20.72
C PRO A 973 -17.77 -9.46 21.56
N VAL A 974 -17.29 -8.35 22.10
CA VAL A 974 -18.04 -7.34 22.86
C VAL A 974 -17.61 -5.95 22.37
N CYS A 975 -16.30 -5.74 22.21
CA CYS A 975 -15.73 -4.57 21.55
C CYS A 975 -14.84 -5.02 20.39
N ASN A 976 -14.83 -4.30 19.28
CA ASN A 976 -14.03 -4.63 18.09
C ASN A 976 -13.39 -3.36 17.52
N ILE A 977 -12.09 -3.42 17.23
CA ILE A 977 -11.32 -2.33 16.64
C ILE A 977 -10.65 -2.90 15.39
N LYS A 978 -11.08 -2.51 14.19
CA LYS A 978 -10.42 -2.86 12.93
C LYS A 978 -9.36 -1.85 12.55
N GLY A 979 -8.31 -2.35 11.90
CA GLY A 979 -7.10 -1.63 11.46
C GLY A 979 -7.35 -0.47 10.51
#